data_AF-A0A2M8DD49-F1
#
_entry.id   AF-A0A2M8DD49-F1
#
_cell.length_a   1.000
_cell.length_b   1.000
_cell.length_c   1.000
_cell.angle_alpha   90.00
_cell.angle_beta   90.00
_cell.angle_gamma   90.00
#
_symmetry.space_group_name_H-M   'P 1'
#
loop_
_entity.id
_entity.type
_entity.pdbx_description
1 polymer ?
#
loop_
_entity_poly.entity_id
_entity_poly.type
_entity_poly.pdbx_seq_one_letter_code
_entity_poly.pdbx_strand_id
1 'polypeptide(L)'
;SNLDFDRLIRFINLKQKVEKDFKNIPSLNYDSQKKNIENLLTVKMTHIMDGRLVEFWDKHQSTATALKKIIQSKLKFPQEEFLKLKDAFPCILAGIRDYAEYIPLEPEIFDLVIIDEASQVSIAQAFPALLRAKKVLILGDNKQFSNVKTAQARTEENKKYLGQLEDCFKKTISRDAVKIVKLERFNIKTSILDFFNFISNYNTQLLKHFRGYKEIISYSNKYFYQDSLQVMKIRGKAIDEVIKFSFVKHDGKKELAQNTNSIEAEFIISELKKLKEIDSNQSVGIITPHTNQQKLLVELISKTPEKDYFYDKLKLKIMTFDTCQGEERDIIFYSMVATEEDDHLWGVFIKDLNDVDIEEDGKIRAQRLNVGLSRAKETMHFILSKPLEKYNGSIGEALRHYSFILSEAKKERSVSEADEKSKMEPEVMNWFYQTDFWKKNKDNIEFIPQFELGKYLKQLDKTYNHPKYKVDFLLVYKDETHKEHKIIIEYDGFREHFKDIDEVNEFNYQDFFTDADVYRQKVLESYGYKFLRINKFNIGNDPISTLDERIGNLIKNGAGKNNIISHIHETIESLQNGEMKECPKCKEIREYKDFRDPDLITGYGRFCMHCKGYTLVEKPARDNIKDNVVISSDKTCPKCGSKMILRKGRYGKFYGCSKFPYCRGTRQV
;
A
#
# COMPACT_ATOMS: atom_id res chain seq x y z
N SER A 1 -49.93 -33.95 7.51
CA SER A 1 -49.73 -35.42 7.49
C SER A 1 -48.34 -35.74 8.06
N ASN A 2 -48.05 -36.96 8.57
CA ASN A 2 -46.68 -37.31 9.00
C ASN A 2 -45.63 -37.07 7.88
N LEU A 3 -46.07 -37.16 6.62
CA LEU A 3 -45.27 -36.87 5.43
C LEU A 3 -44.78 -35.41 5.34
N ASP A 4 -45.56 -34.44 5.81
CA ASP A 4 -45.19 -33.02 5.79
C ASP A 4 -44.16 -32.68 6.87
N PHE A 5 -44.26 -33.34 8.03
CA PHE A 5 -43.29 -33.19 9.12
C PHE A 5 -41.93 -33.76 8.73
N ASP A 6 -41.89 -34.95 8.12
CA ASP A 6 -40.64 -35.56 7.63
C ASP A 6 -40.00 -34.73 6.51
N ARG A 7 -40.80 -34.11 5.64
CA ARG A 7 -40.33 -33.17 4.62
C ARG A 7 -39.71 -31.91 5.24
N LEU A 8 -40.33 -31.32 6.26
CA LEU A 8 -39.81 -30.17 6.99
C LEU A 8 -38.50 -30.49 7.71
N ILE A 9 -38.42 -31.63 8.40
CA ILE A 9 -37.19 -32.09 9.08
C ILE A 9 -36.07 -32.28 8.05
N ARG A 10 -36.36 -32.90 6.91
CA ARG A 10 -35.39 -33.07 5.82
C ARG A 10 -34.92 -31.73 5.25
N PHE A 11 -35.83 -30.78 5.05
CA PHE A 11 -35.50 -29.43 4.59
C PHE A 11 -34.59 -28.69 5.57
N ILE A 12 -34.90 -28.70 6.87
CA ILE A 12 -34.07 -28.07 7.91
C ILE A 12 -32.67 -28.67 7.93
N ASN A 13 -32.56 -30.01 7.89
CA ASN A 13 -31.27 -30.70 7.86
C ASN A 13 -30.46 -30.36 6.60
N LEU A 14 -31.12 -30.30 5.44
CA LEU A 14 -30.48 -29.88 4.18
C LEU A 14 -30.00 -28.43 4.25
N LYS A 15 -30.85 -27.51 4.73
CA LYS A 15 -30.51 -26.09 4.91
C LYS A 15 -29.30 -25.93 5.82
N GLN A 16 -29.29 -26.58 6.99
CA GLN A 16 -28.17 -26.52 7.93
C GLN A 16 -26.88 -27.09 7.32
N LYS A 17 -26.97 -28.20 6.59
CA LYS A 17 -25.81 -28.78 5.90
C LYS A 17 -25.26 -27.82 4.85
N VAL A 18 -26.13 -27.28 3.98
CA VAL A 18 -25.75 -26.33 2.94
C VAL A 18 -25.15 -25.07 3.55
N GLU A 19 -25.76 -24.48 4.58
CA GLU A 19 -25.21 -23.30 5.29
C GLU A 19 -23.84 -23.59 5.90
N LYS A 20 -23.65 -24.77 6.49
CA LYS A 20 -22.35 -25.18 7.05
C LYS A 20 -21.30 -25.33 5.94
N ASP A 21 -21.65 -25.97 4.84
CA ASP A 21 -20.75 -26.16 3.70
C ASP A 21 -20.36 -24.80 3.09
N PHE A 22 -21.31 -23.86 2.95
CA PHE A 22 -21.04 -22.49 2.50
C PHE A 22 -20.17 -21.70 3.48
N LYS A 23 -20.38 -21.81 4.80
CA LYS A 23 -19.54 -21.17 5.82
C LYS A 23 -18.11 -21.72 5.83
N ASN A 24 -17.91 -22.96 5.39
CA ASN A 24 -16.59 -23.59 5.28
C ASN A 24 -15.86 -23.21 3.99
N ILE A 25 -16.50 -22.55 3.02
CA ILE A 25 -15.83 -22.04 1.83
C ILE A 25 -14.83 -20.96 2.29
N PRO A 26 -13.52 -21.11 2.00
CA PRO A 26 -12.53 -20.13 2.40
C PRO A 26 -12.87 -18.78 1.79
N SER A 27 -12.84 -17.72 2.59
CA SER A 27 -12.90 -16.36 2.05
C SER A 27 -11.70 -16.12 1.16
N LEU A 28 -11.91 -16.05 -0.16
CA LEU A 28 -10.84 -15.86 -1.12
C LEU A 28 -10.49 -14.36 -1.20
N ASN A 29 -9.39 -13.97 -0.56
CA ASN A 29 -8.81 -12.65 -0.70
C ASN A 29 -7.58 -12.77 -1.62
N TYR A 30 -7.79 -12.48 -2.90
CA TYR A 30 -6.78 -12.65 -3.93
C TYR A 30 -5.52 -11.82 -3.65
N ASP A 31 -5.70 -10.58 -3.20
CA ASP A 31 -4.61 -9.66 -2.89
C ASP A 31 -3.71 -10.20 -1.76
N SER A 32 -4.33 -10.74 -0.71
CA SER A 32 -3.60 -11.38 0.40
C SER A 32 -2.84 -12.63 -0.04
N GLN A 33 -3.44 -13.47 -0.89
CA GLN A 33 -2.78 -14.67 -1.40
C GLN A 33 -1.59 -14.33 -2.30
N LYS A 34 -1.75 -13.36 -3.21
CA LYS A 34 -0.68 -12.86 -4.07
C LYS A 34 0.51 -12.38 -3.23
N LYS A 35 0.25 -11.55 -2.22
CA LYS A 35 1.28 -11.04 -1.31
C LYS A 35 2.03 -12.17 -0.59
N ASN A 36 1.33 -13.22 -0.17
CA ASN A 36 1.97 -14.39 0.45
C ASN A 36 2.89 -15.13 -0.53
N ILE A 37 2.48 -15.30 -1.78
CA ILE A 37 3.32 -15.92 -2.82
C ILE A 37 4.56 -15.08 -3.10
N GLU A 38 4.40 -13.76 -3.25
CA GLU A 38 5.52 -12.83 -3.45
C GLU A 38 6.55 -12.95 -2.31
N ASN A 39 6.09 -12.96 -1.05
CA ASN A 39 6.96 -13.15 0.11
C ASN A 39 7.71 -14.49 0.09
N LEU A 40 7.03 -15.59 -0.28
CA LEU A 40 7.66 -16.90 -0.39
C LEU A 40 8.74 -16.93 -1.48
N LEU A 41 8.50 -16.28 -2.62
CA LEU A 41 9.47 -16.15 -3.70
C LEU A 41 10.69 -15.34 -3.26
N THR A 42 10.48 -14.24 -2.53
CA THR A 42 11.58 -13.44 -1.97
C THR A 42 12.43 -14.28 -1.04
N VAL A 43 11.83 -15.00 -0.09
CA VAL A 43 12.55 -15.89 0.84
C VAL A 43 13.36 -16.95 0.09
N LYS A 44 12.75 -17.58 -0.93
CA LYS A 44 13.44 -18.57 -1.77
C LYS A 44 14.64 -17.96 -2.51
N MET A 45 14.48 -16.76 -3.06
CA MET A 45 15.56 -16.05 -3.76
C MET A 45 16.71 -15.72 -2.81
N THR A 46 16.41 -15.20 -1.61
CA THR A 46 17.41 -14.93 -0.57
C THR A 46 18.17 -16.20 -0.21
N HIS A 47 17.48 -17.32 0.01
CA HIS A 47 18.13 -18.60 0.33
C HIS A 47 19.11 -19.06 -0.77
N ILE A 48 18.73 -18.92 -2.05
CA ILE A 48 19.60 -19.28 -3.18
C ILE A 48 20.83 -18.37 -3.24
N MET A 49 20.65 -17.06 -3.02
CA MET A 49 21.76 -16.10 -3.03
C MET A 49 22.74 -16.32 -1.87
N ASP A 50 22.22 -16.53 -0.66
CA ASP A 50 23.02 -16.82 0.52
C ASP A 50 23.80 -18.12 0.36
N GLY A 51 23.16 -19.17 -0.19
CA GLY A 51 23.82 -20.44 -0.49
C GLY A 51 25.03 -20.27 -1.42
N ARG A 52 24.91 -19.47 -2.50
CA ARG A 52 26.03 -19.18 -3.41
C ARG A 52 27.20 -18.49 -2.70
N LEU A 53 26.88 -17.54 -1.81
CA LEU A 53 27.90 -16.80 -1.06
C LEU A 53 28.64 -17.71 -0.08
N VAL A 54 27.91 -18.54 0.66
CA VAL A 54 28.49 -19.51 1.60
C VAL A 54 29.36 -20.51 0.86
N GLU A 55 28.87 -21.09 -0.25
CA GLU A 55 29.67 -21.99 -1.07
C GLU A 55 30.94 -21.34 -1.61
N PHE A 56 30.88 -20.08 -2.03
CA PHE A 56 32.04 -19.34 -2.50
C PHE A 56 33.06 -19.11 -1.38
N TRP A 57 32.60 -18.73 -0.18
CA TRP A 57 33.47 -18.56 0.98
C TRP A 57 34.17 -19.87 1.37
N ASP A 58 33.42 -20.97 1.43
CA ASP A 58 33.94 -22.27 1.85
C ASP A 58 34.93 -22.84 0.83
N LYS A 59 34.68 -22.65 -0.48
CA LYS A 59 35.56 -23.16 -1.56
C LYS A 59 36.73 -22.24 -1.87
N HIS A 60 36.61 -20.93 -1.62
CA HIS A 60 37.56 -19.91 -2.09
C HIS A 60 37.92 -18.87 -1.01
N GLN A 61 38.12 -19.29 0.24
CA GLN A 61 38.40 -18.39 1.36
C GLN A 61 39.59 -17.44 1.16
N SER A 62 40.70 -17.94 0.58
CA SER A 62 41.90 -17.13 0.29
C SER A 62 41.62 -16.05 -0.75
N THR A 63 40.94 -16.42 -1.84
CA THR A 63 40.45 -15.50 -2.88
C THR A 63 39.48 -14.49 -2.31
N ALA A 64 38.51 -14.90 -1.49
CA ALA A 64 37.57 -13.99 -0.84
C ALA A 64 38.29 -12.95 0.03
N THR A 65 39.32 -13.36 0.76
CA THR A 65 40.14 -12.46 1.57
C THR A 65 40.97 -11.49 0.71
N ALA A 66 41.51 -11.96 -0.43
CA ALA A 66 42.23 -11.12 -1.39
C ALA A 66 41.30 -10.09 -2.07
N LEU A 67 40.13 -10.53 -2.52
CA LEU A 67 39.10 -9.68 -3.13
C LEU A 67 38.58 -8.63 -2.15
N LYS A 68 38.42 -8.97 -0.87
CA LYS A 68 38.08 -8.00 0.18
C LYS A 68 39.10 -6.87 0.25
N LYS A 69 40.41 -7.18 0.19
CA LYS A 69 41.47 -6.16 0.17
C LYS A 69 41.41 -5.30 -1.09
N ILE A 70 41.18 -5.91 -2.27
CA ILE A 70 41.05 -5.21 -3.55
C ILE A 70 39.87 -4.23 -3.53
N ILE A 71 38.72 -4.65 -2.98
CA ILE A 71 37.52 -3.81 -2.81
C ILE A 71 37.81 -2.64 -1.87
N GLN A 72 38.42 -2.91 -0.71
CA GLN A 72 38.77 -1.87 0.28
C GLN A 72 39.78 -0.85 -0.27
N SER A 73 40.73 -1.31 -1.08
CA SER A 73 41.74 -0.48 -1.72
C SER A 73 41.28 0.13 -3.06
N LYS A 74 40.05 -0.15 -3.50
CA LYS A 74 39.50 0.33 -4.78
C LYS A 74 40.43 0.05 -5.97
N LEU A 75 40.92 -1.18 -6.06
CA LEU A 75 41.80 -1.62 -7.14
C LEU A 75 41.02 -2.38 -8.21
N LYS A 76 41.56 -2.41 -9.43
CA LYS A 76 41.01 -3.20 -10.54
C LYS A 76 41.05 -4.69 -10.20
N PHE A 77 39.96 -5.40 -10.45
CA PHE A 77 39.89 -6.84 -10.23
C PHE A 77 40.78 -7.60 -11.23
N PRO A 78 41.56 -8.59 -10.76
CA PRO A 78 42.17 -9.58 -11.63
C PRO A 78 41.08 -10.35 -12.39
N GLN A 79 41.32 -10.60 -13.67
CA GLN A 79 40.37 -11.22 -14.60
C GLN A 79 39.85 -12.58 -14.09
N GLU A 80 40.76 -13.49 -13.76
CA GLU A 80 40.38 -14.84 -13.29
C GLU A 80 39.63 -14.83 -11.96
N GLU A 81 39.97 -13.91 -11.05
CA GLU A 81 39.30 -13.81 -9.76
C GLU A 81 37.93 -13.15 -9.87
N PHE A 82 37.76 -12.23 -10.84
CA PHE A 82 36.47 -11.62 -11.12
C PHE A 82 35.45 -12.64 -11.65
N LEU A 83 35.89 -13.59 -12.50
CA LEU A 83 35.01 -14.65 -13.00
C LEU A 83 34.43 -15.50 -11.87
N LYS A 84 35.26 -15.87 -10.88
CA LYS A 84 34.78 -16.61 -9.70
C LYS A 84 33.82 -15.78 -8.85
N LEU A 85 34.08 -14.48 -8.73
CA LEU A 85 33.20 -13.55 -8.01
C LEU A 85 31.83 -13.39 -8.68
N LYS A 86 31.79 -13.39 -10.02
CA LYS A 86 30.55 -13.29 -10.81
C LYS A 86 29.57 -14.43 -10.52
N ASP A 87 30.06 -15.62 -10.26
CA ASP A 87 29.20 -16.79 -9.97
C ASP A 87 28.56 -16.69 -8.58
N ALA A 88 29.31 -16.16 -7.61
CA ALA A 88 28.82 -15.89 -6.26
C ALA A 88 27.84 -14.71 -6.22
N PHE A 89 28.13 -13.64 -6.98
CA PHE A 89 27.35 -12.41 -7.04
C PHE A 89 26.76 -12.20 -8.44
N PRO A 90 25.60 -12.81 -8.74
CA PRO A 90 24.99 -12.74 -10.07
C PRO A 90 24.46 -11.34 -10.44
N CYS A 91 24.36 -10.43 -9.46
CA CYS A 91 23.95 -9.05 -9.66
C CYS A 91 24.97 -8.14 -8.98
N ILE A 92 25.53 -7.20 -9.75
CA ILE A 92 26.52 -6.22 -9.28
C ILE A 92 25.95 -4.83 -9.47
N LEU A 93 25.86 -4.07 -8.38
CA LEU A 93 25.44 -2.67 -8.38
C LEU A 93 26.67 -1.78 -8.20
N ALA A 94 26.94 -0.90 -9.14
CA ALA A 94 28.09 0.00 -9.10
C ALA A 94 27.76 1.33 -9.80
N GLY A 95 28.39 2.41 -9.33
CA GLY A 95 28.40 3.66 -10.07
C GLY A 95 29.13 3.48 -11.41
N ILE A 96 28.69 4.18 -12.46
CA ILE A 96 29.20 3.95 -13.82
C ILE A 96 30.71 4.17 -13.95
N ARG A 97 31.29 5.08 -13.15
CA ARG A 97 32.74 5.37 -13.13
C ARG A 97 33.51 4.26 -12.43
N ASP A 98 33.09 3.92 -11.22
CA ASP A 98 33.65 2.81 -10.43
C ASP A 98 33.61 1.50 -11.24
N TYR A 99 32.52 1.26 -11.95
CA TYR A 99 32.39 0.11 -12.83
C TYR A 99 33.44 0.12 -13.95
N ALA A 100 33.68 1.26 -14.59
CA ALA A 100 34.66 1.38 -15.66
C ALA A 100 36.10 1.15 -15.16
N GLU A 101 36.41 1.58 -13.94
CA GLU A 101 37.73 1.47 -13.31
C GLU A 101 38.01 0.06 -12.78
N TYR A 102 37.05 -0.55 -12.07
CA TYR A 102 37.31 -1.77 -11.29
C TYR A 102 37.08 -3.05 -12.08
N ILE A 103 36.12 -3.06 -13.00
CA ILE A 103 35.74 -4.26 -13.73
C ILE A 103 36.71 -4.49 -14.92
N PRO A 104 37.22 -5.72 -15.14
CA PRO A 104 38.02 -6.06 -16.32
C PRO A 104 37.35 -5.62 -17.63
N LEU A 105 38.13 -5.07 -18.56
CA LEU A 105 37.62 -4.68 -19.88
C LEU A 105 37.65 -5.90 -20.79
N GLU A 106 36.60 -6.71 -20.69
CA GLU A 106 36.43 -7.92 -21.48
C GLU A 106 35.04 -7.93 -22.12
N PRO A 107 34.93 -8.39 -23.38
CA PRO A 107 33.64 -8.48 -24.04
C PRO A 107 32.76 -9.54 -23.37
N GLU A 108 31.45 -9.26 -23.33
CA GLU A 108 30.41 -10.23 -22.96
C GLU A 108 30.52 -10.89 -21.57
N ILE A 109 31.25 -10.28 -20.63
CA ILE A 109 31.32 -10.77 -19.24
C ILE A 109 29.98 -10.68 -18.49
N PHE A 110 29.07 -9.81 -18.93
CA PHE A 110 27.71 -9.72 -18.44
C PHE A 110 26.69 -10.06 -19.52
N ASP A 111 25.69 -10.86 -19.16
CA ASP A 111 24.57 -11.16 -20.05
C ASP A 111 23.65 -9.95 -20.24
N LEU A 112 23.56 -9.08 -19.22
CA LEU A 112 22.74 -7.87 -19.23
C LEU A 112 23.41 -6.76 -18.40
N VAL A 113 23.54 -5.57 -18.98
CA VAL A 113 23.82 -4.33 -18.24
C VAL A 113 22.55 -3.47 -18.22
N ILE A 114 22.16 -3.02 -17.03
CA ILE A 114 21.05 -2.10 -16.82
C ILE A 114 21.65 -0.74 -16.45
N ILE A 115 21.35 0.29 -17.23
CA ILE A 115 21.71 1.67 -16.92
C ILE A 115 20.43 2.38 -16.49
N ASP A 116 20.32 2.63 -15.19
CA ASP A 116 19.25 3.44 -14.62
C ASP A 116 19.60 4.94 -14.67
N GLU A 117 18.59 5.80 -14.64
CA GLU A 117 18.76 7.26 -14.77
C GLU A 117 19.60 7.68 -15.98
N ALA A 118 19.43 6.96 -17.10
CA ALA A 118 20.24 7.08 -18.30
C ALA A 118 20.22 8.46 -18.97
N SER A 119 19.22 9.31 -18.69
CA SER A 119 19.21 10.70 -19.14
C SER A 119 20.35 11.54 -18.52
N GLN A 120 20.91 11.10 -17.40
CA GLN A 120 22.01 11.77 -16.69
C GLN A 120 23.40 11.25 -17.07
N VAL A 121 23.50 10.12 -17.76
CA VAL A 121 24.77 9.46 -18.07
C VAL A 121 25.20 9.84 -19.49
N SER A 122 26.44 10.31 -19.64
CA SER A 122 26.98 10.61 -20.97
C SER A 122 27.40 9.33 -21.70
N ILE A 123 27.45 9.39 -23.04
CA ILE A 123 27.94 8.27 -23.86
C ILE A 123 29.33 7.83 -23.41
N ALA A 124 30.24 8.79 -23.16
CA ALA A 124 31.61 8.50 -22.74
C ALA A 124 31.68 7.74 -21.40
N GLN A 125 30.77 8.03 -20.46
CA GLN A 125 30.71 7.32 -19.18
C GLN A 125 30.13 5.92 -19.33
N ALA A 126 29.09 5.76 -20.16
CA ALA A 126 28.43 4.48 -20.36
C ALA A 126 29.22 3.52 -21.26
N PHE A 127 30.04 4.03 -22.18
CA PHE A 127 30.70 3.24 -23.23
C PHE A 127 31.47 2.03 -22.71
N PRO A 128 32.29 2.12 -21.64
CA PRO A 128 32.96 0.95 -21.08
C PRO A 128 31.98 -0.13 -20.60
N ALA A 129 30.80 0.23 -20.10
CA ALA A 129 29.78 -0.73 -19.70
C ALA A 129 29.13 -1.44 -20.89
N LEU A 130 28.91 -0.73 -21.98
CA LEU A 130 28.36 -1.31 -23.21
C LEU A 130 29.28 -2.38 -23.80
N LEU A 131 30.59 -2.15 -23.78
CA LEU A 131 31.58 -3.10 -24.33
C LEU A 131 31.63 -4.43 -23.58
N ARG A 132 31.16 -4.47 -22.33
CA ARG A 132 31.22 -5.65 -21.44
C ARG A 132 29.96 -6.49 -21.45
N ALA A 133 28.93 -6.09 -22.20
CA ALA A 133 27.59 -6.65 -22.10
C ALA A 133 27.11 -7.28 -23.42
N LYS A 134 26.43 -8.42 -23.33
CA LYS A 134 25.71 -9.00 -24.48
C LYS A 134 24.42 -8.24 -24.80
N LYS A 135 23.72 -7.78 -23.76
CA LYS A 135 22.48 -7.00 -23.85
C LYS A 135 22.56 -5.79 -22.95
N VAL A 136 21.86 -4.73 -23.35
CA VAL A 136 21.80 -3.48 -22.60
C VAL A 136 20.34 -3.07 -22.45
N LEU A 137 19.95 -2.76 -21.22
CA LEU A 137 18.66 -2.16 -20.90
C LEU A 137 18.91 -0.74 -20.40
N ILE A 138 18.32 0.23 -21.08
CA ILE A 138 18.44 1.65 -20.75
C ILE A 138 17.13 2.10 -20.12
N LEU A 139 17.19 2.60 -18.88
CA LEU A 139 16.05 3.12 -18.13
C LEU A 139 16.29 4.60 -17.84
N GLY A 140 15.30 5.44 -18.10
CA GLY A 140 15.38 6.87 -17.84
C GLY A 140 14.21 7.63 -18.43
N ASP A 141 14.17 8.92 -18.14
CA ASP A 141 13.11 9.82 -18.58
C ASP A 141 13.74 11.05 -19.25
N ASN A 142 13.38 11.30 -20.50
CA ASN A 142 13.89 12.42 -21.30
C ASN A 142 13.20 13.76 -20.94
N LYS A 143 12.09 13.71 -20.21
CA LYS A 143 11.39 14.87 -19.64
C LYS A 143 11.93 15.26 -18.26
N GLN A 144 12.83 14.46 -17.69
CA GLN A 144 13.56 14.77 -16.46
C GLN A 144 14.99 15.24 -16.77
N PHE A 145 15.64 15.80 -15.76
CA PHE A 145 16.90 16.54 -15.90
C PHE A 145 18.01 15.70 -16.56
N SER A 146 18.58 16.21 -17.65
CA SER A 146 19.74 15.60 -18.31
C SER A 146 21.03 16.26 -17.84
N ASN A 147 21.68 15.69 -16.82
CA ASN A 147 22.89 16.25 -16.21
C ASN A 147 24.19 15.84 -16.92
N VAL A 148 24.21 15.88 -18.25
CA VAL A 148 25.44 15.61 -19.00
C VAL A 148 26.35 16.82 -18.83
N LYS A 149 27.17 16.82 -17.76
CA LYS A 149 28.11 17.90 -17.36
C LYS A 149 29.08 18.26 -18.49
N THR A 150 28.60 19.01 -19.47
CA THR A 150 29.32 19.41 -20.69
C THR A 150 29.22 20.89 -20.97
N ALA A 151 28.66 21.66 -20.04
CA ALA A 151 28.65 23.13 -20.08
C ALA A 151 30.07 23.72 -20.21
N GLN A 152 31.10 23.01 -19.76
CA GLN A 152 32.51 23.42 -19.86
C GLN A 152 33.27 22.83 -21.05
N ALA A 153 32.64 21.98 -21.87
CA ALA A 153 33.34 21.41 -23.00
C ALA A 153 33.61 22.48 -24.06
N ARG A 154 34.88 22.68 -24.41
CA ARG A 154 35.30 23.63 -25.44
C ARG A 154 34.63 23.27 -26.77
N THR A 155 33.66 24.09 -27.17
CA THR A 155 32.83 23.88 -28.37
C THR A 155 33.68 23.67 -29.62
N GLU A 156 34.82 24.32 -29.73
CA GLU A 156 35.75 24.19 -30.86
C GLU A 156 36.48 22.85 -30.92
N GLU A 157 37.01 22.37 -29.78
CA GLU A 157 37.67 21.06 -29.71
C GLU A 157 36.68 19.93 -30.02
N ASN A 158 35.45 20.02 -29.48
CA ASN A 158 34.40 19.05 -29.76
C ASN A 158 34.04 19.01 -31.27
N LYS A 159 33.92 20.18 -31.92
CA LYS A 159 33.69 20.25 -33.38
C LYS A 159 34.81 19.59 -34.17
N LYS A 160 36.07 19.79 -33.76
CA LYS A 160 37.23 19.15 -34.43
C LYS A 160 37.17 17.62 -34.33
N TYR A 161 36.89 17.08 -33.15
CA TYR A 161 36.77 15.62 -32.97
C TYR A 161 35.59 15.03 -33.75
N LEU A 162 34.44 15.72 -33.78
CA LEU A 162 33.28 15.30 -34.57
C LEU A 162 33.58 15.28 -36.07
N GLY A 163 34.31 16.27 -36.59
CA GLY A 163 34.75 16.27 -37.99
C GLY A 163 35.66 15.08 -38.33
N GLN A 164 36.61 14.76 -37.44
CA GLN A 164 37.47 13.57 -37.60
C GLN A 164 36.66 12.26 -37.56
N LEU A 165 35.69 12.18 -36.67
CA LEU A 165 34.78 11.05 -36.53
C LEU A 165 33.95 10.85 -37.81
N GLU A 166 33.39 11.93 -38.35
CA GLU A 166 32.60 11.94 -39.59
C GLU A 166 33.44 11.49 -40.80
N ASP A 167 34.66 12.02 -40.93
CA ASP A 167 35.59 11.61 -41.98
C ASP A 167 35.94 10.12 -41.89
N CYS A 168 36.19 9.62 -40.69
CA CYS A 168 36.46 8.21 -40.45
C CYS A 168 35.24 7.34 -40.81
N PHE A 169 34.05 7.74 -40.37
CA PHE A 169 32.80 7.02 -40.63
C PHE A 169 32.47 6.95 -42.12
N LYS A 170 32.65 8.05 -42.87
CA LYS A 170 32.49 8.10 -44.34
C LYS A 170 33.48 7.21 -45.09
N LYS A 171 34.67 6.99 -44.51
CA LYS A 171 35.71 6.12 -45.09
C LYS A 171 35.47 4.63 -44.78
N THR A 172 35.00 4.30 -43.59
CA THR A 172 35.01 2.92 -43.07
C THR A 172 33.63 2.27 -42.92
N ILE A 173 32.56 3.05 -42.67
CA ILE A 173 31.23 2.52 -42.35
C ILE A 173 30.22 2.82 -43.46
N SER A 174 29.96 4.10 -43.76
CA SER A 174 28.95 4.48 -44.73
C SER A 174 29.02 5.97 -45.09
N ARG A 175 28.64 6.30 -46.33
CA ARG A 175 28.46 7.68 -46.81
C ARG A 175 26.99 8.12 -46.87
N ASP A 176 26.09 7.29 -46.38
CA ASP A 176 24.66 7.58 -46.36
C ASP A 176 24.35 8.78 -45.46
N ALA A 177 23.59 9.75 -45.98
CA ALA A 177 23.29 10.99 -45.28
C ALA A 177 22.52 10.75 -43.97
N VAL A 178 21.58 9.80 -43.95
CA VAL A 178 20.78 9.48 -42.76
C VAL A 178 21.67 8.91 -41.64
N LYS A 179 22.63 8.04 -41.98
CA LYS A 179 23.59 7.51 -41.01
C LYS A 179 24.57 8.58 -40.51
N ILE A 180 24.94 9.54 -41.33
CA ILE A 180 25.79 10.68 -40.92
C ILE A 180 25.04 11.59 -39.93
N VAL A 181 23.76 11.89 -40.17
CA VAL A 181 22.94 12.65 -39.19
C VAL A 181 22.84 11.91 -37.86
N LYS A 182 22.76 10.57 -37.87
CA LYS A 182 22.80 9.78 -36.62
C LYS A 182 24.14 9.88 -35.92
N LEU A 183 25.25 10.00 -36.65
CA LEU A 183 26.59 10.15 -36.09
C LEU A 183 26.75 11.46 -35.31
N GLU A 184 26.06 12.53 -35.70
CA GLU A 184 26.07 13.79 -34.96
C GLU A 184 25.58 13.65 -33.51
N ARG A 185 24.81 12.60 -33.22
CA ARG A 185 24.37 12.23 -31.86
C ARG A 185 25.43 11.51 -31.04
N PHE A 186 26.53 11.08 -31.64
CA PHE A 186 27.72 10.61 -30.93
C PHE A 186 28.51 11.81 -30.38
N ASN A 187 27.82 12.59 -29.55
CA ASN A 187 28.29 13.85 -29.02
C ASN A 187 28.36 13.76 -27.49
N ILE A 188 29.36 14.40 -26.91
CA ILE A 188 29.55 14.44 -25.46
C ILE A 188 28.33 15.04 -24.74
N LYS A 189 27.55 15.91 -25.40
CA LYS A 189 26.36 16.57 -24.84
C LYS A 189 25.11 15.66 -24.87
N THR A 190 25.18 14.54 -25.56
CA THR A 190 24.05 13.62 -25.71
C THR A 190 24.06 12.60 -24.57
N SER A 191 22.90 12.41 -23.93
CA SER A 191 22.72 11.38 -22.91
C SER A 191 22.70 9.99 -23.54
N ILE A 192 23.01 8.95 -22.77
CA ILE A 192 22.93 7.58 -23.29
C ILE A 192 21.49 7.19 -23.62
N LEU A 193 20.50 7.73 -22.90
CA LEU A 193 19.08 7.57 -23.23
C LEU A 193 18.75 8.13 -24.62
N ASP A 194 19.15 9.38 -24.89
CA ASP A 194 18.90 10.02 -26.18
C ASP A 194 19.61 9.29 -27.32
N PHE A 195 20.83 8.80 -27.08
CA PHE A 195 21.57 8.02 -28.06
C PHE A 195 20.84 6.71 -28.41
N PHE A 196 20.38 5.96 -27.40
CA PHE A 196 19.69 4.68 -27.61
C PHE A 196 18.28 4.83 -28.21
N ASN A 197 17.62 5.98 -28.07
CA ASN A 197 16.33 6.23 -28.74
C ASN A 197 16.39 6.04 -30.27
N PHE A 198 17.56 6.25 -30.90
CA PHE A 198 17.72 6.13 -32.36
C PHE A 198 18.16 4.76 -32.87
N ILE A 199 18.64 3.90 -31.97
CA ILE A 199 19.24 2.59 -32.30
C ILE A 199 18.59 1.41 -31.55
N SER A 200 17.70 1.68 -30.60
CA SER A 200 17.00 0.64 -29.85
C SER A 200 16.15 -0.23 -30.77
N ASN A 201 16.20 -1.54 -30.53
CA ASN A 201 15.34 -2.53 -31.18
C ASN A 201 13.95 -2.60 -30.56
N TYR A 202 13.80 -2.11 -29.34
CA TYR A 202 12.55 -2.07 -28.59
C TYR A 202 12.56 -0.85 -27.65
N ASN A 203 11.45 -0.11 -27.63
CA ASN A 203 11.24 1.01 -26.72
C ASN A 203 9.82 0.94 -26.15
N THR A 204 9.66 1.24 -24.86
CA THR A 204 8.35 1.28 -24.20
C THR A 204 8.34 2.31 -23.08
N GLN A 205 7.28 3.10 -23.00
CA GLN A 205 7.04 4.05 -21.92
C GLN A 205 6.19 3.39 -20.84
N LEU A 206 6.59 3.56 -19.57
CA LEU A 206 5.76 3.17 -18.44
C LEU A 206 4.68 4.23 -18.22
N LEU A 207 3.42 3.84 -18.37
CA LEU A 207 2.28 4.75 -18.27
C LEU A 207 1.73 4.89 -16.84
N LYS A 208 2.05 3.96 -15.94
CA LYS A 208 1.44 3.91 -14.60
C LYS A 208 2.27 4.66 -13.57
N HIS A 209 1.65 5.62 -12.90
CA HIS A 209 2.24 6.42 -11.83
C HIS A 209 1.70 5.96 -10.46
N PHE A 210 2.58 5.42 -9.62
CA PHE A 210 2.22 4.86 -8.31
C PHE A 210 2.64 5.75 -7.11
N ARG A 211 3.44 6.79 -7.34
CA ARG A 211 4.14 7.53 -6.29
C ARG A 211 3.21 8.48 -5.53
N GLY A 212 2.57 9.40 -6.25
CA GLY A 212 1.74 10.47 -5.69
C GLY A 212 0.28 10.39 -6.13
N TYR A 213 -0.54 11.26 -5.54
CA TYR A 213 -1.94 11.45 -5.91
C TYR A 213 -2.07 12.14 -7.27
N LYS A 214 -3.26 12.07 -7.88
CA LYS A 214 -3.56 12.68 -9.18
C LYS A 214 -3.29 14.18 -9.15
N GLU A 215 -3.61 14.82 -8.04
CA GLU A 215 -3.49 16.24 -7.80
C GLU A 215 -2.02 16.68 -7.76
N ILE A 216 -1.12 15.88 -7.18
CA ILE A 216 0.32 16.17 -7.09
C ILE A 216 0.97 16.15 -8.47
N ILE A 217 0.75 15.08 -9.26
CA ILE A 217 1.40 14.94 -10.57
C ILE A 217 0.66 15.70 -11.68
N SER A 218 -0.51 16.29 -11.39
CA SER A 218 -1.41 16.87 -12.39
C SER A 218 -0.73 17.88 -13.33
N TYR A 219 0.11 18.78 -12.79
CA TYR A 219 0.84 19.75 -13.61
C TYR A 219 1.86 19.04 -14.52
N SER A 220 2.72 18.20 -13.93
CA SER A 220 3.71 17.44 -14.69
C SER A 220 3.05 16.59 -15.79
N ASN A 221 1.97 15.89 -15.46
CA ASN A 221 1.25 15.02 -16.39
C ASN A 221 0.70 15.80 -17.59
N LYS A 222 0.02 16.92 -17.33
CA LYS A 222 -0.55 17.78 -18.36
C LYS A 222 0.52 18.36 -19.30
N TYR A 223 1.55 18.99 -18.73
CA TYR A 223 2.50 19.80 -19.51
C TYR A 223 3.69 19.01 -20.07
N PHE A 224 4.14 17.93 -19.41
CA PHE A 224 5.33 17.17 -19.83
C PHE A 224 4.99 15.81 -20.45
N TYR A 225 3.88 15.20 -20.02
CA TYR A 225 3.49 13.86 -20.45
C TYR A 225 2.15 13.83 -21.23
N GLN A 226 1.55 14.98 -21.53
CA GLN A 226 0.32 15.10 -22.33
C GLN A 226 -0.82 14.22 -21.80
N ASP A 227 -0.98 14.19 -20.47
CA ASP A 227 -1.97 13.37 -19.76
C ASP A 227 -1.89 11.86 -20.02
N SER A 228 -0.74 11.37 -20.53
CA SER A 228 -0.51 9.95 -20.78
C SER A 228 -0.25 9.15 -19.51
N LEU A 229 0.18 9.79 -18.42
CA LEU A 229 0.40 9.08 -17.16
C LEU A 229 -0.94 8.80 -16.49
N GLN A 230 -1.10 7.53 -16.15
CA GLN A 230 -2.22 7.05 -15.38
C GLN A 230 -1.84 6.93 -13.91
N VAL A 231 -2.50 7.71 -13.07
CA VAL A 231 -2.28 7.70 -11.63
C VAL A 231 -3.04 6.56 -10.97
N MET A 232 -2.32 5.71 -10.25
CA MET A 232 -2.87 4.49 -9.63
C MET A 232 -3.28 4.71 -8.18
N LYS A 233 -2.71 5.71 -7.51
CA LYS A 233 -2.99 6.05 -6.12
C LYS A 233 -4.23 6.96 -6.05
N ILE A 234 -5.28 6.46 -5.42
CA ILE A 234 -6.52 7.20 -5.17
C ILE A 234 -6.36 7.99 -3.86
N ARG A 235 -6.97 9.18 -3.76
CA ARG A 235 -6.80 10.05 -2.60
C ARG A 235 -7.71 9.56 -1.47
N GLY A 236 -7.10 9.29 -0.31
CA GLY A 236 -7.83 9.02 0.94
C GLY A 236 -7.70 10.13 1.98
N LYS A 237 -7.13 11.29 1.61
CA LYS A 237 -6.87 12.42 2.51
C LYS A 237 -7.56 13.68 2.02
N ALA A 238 -7.75 14.66 2.89
CA ALA A 238 -8.19 15.99 2.48
C ALA A 238 -7.28 16.59 1.43
N ILE A 239 -7.88 17.32 0.48
CA ILE A 239 -7.08 18.03 -0.50
C ILE A 239 -6.17 19.06 0.19
N ASP A 240 -6.63 19.66 1.30
CA ASP A 240 -5.84 20.54 2.15
C ASP A 240 -4.67 19.85 2.87
N GLU A 241 -4.68 18.52 2.97
CA GLU A 241 -3.53 17.75 3.44
C GLU A 241 -2.56 17.39 2.31
N VAL A 242 -3.02 17.42 1.06
CA VAL A 242 -2.24 17.05 -0.12
C VAL A 242 -1.58 18.27 -0.77
N ILE A 243 -2.29 19.39 -0.87
CA ILE A 243 -1.79 20.65 -1.43
C ILE A 243 -2.04 21.77 -0.42
N LYS A 244 -0.97 22.39 0.06
CA LYS A 244 -0.99 23.48 1.03
C LYS A 244 -0.34 24.73 0.48
N PHE A 245 -0.93 25.88 0.81
CA PHE A 245 -0.33 27.19 0.57
C PHE A 245 -0.25 27.96 1.89
N SER A 246 0.94 28.47 2.21
CA SER A 246 1.14 29.38 3.33
C SER A 246 1.77 30.67 2.83
N PHE A 247 1.08 31.78 3.07
CA PHE A 247 1.52 33.11 2.69
C PHE A 247 2.22 33.77 3.88
N VAL A 248 3.52 34.01 3.72
CA VAL A 248 4.38 34.56 4.77
C VAL A 248 4.76 35.98 4.38
N LYS A 249 4.18 36.97 5.08
CA LYS A 249 4.44 38.37 4.80
C LYS A 249 5.90 38.72 5.12
N HIS A 250 6.62 39.19 4.11
CA HIS A 250 8.00 39.64 4.28
C HIS A 250 8.05 40.92 5.13
N ASP A 251 9.07 41.07 5.99
CA ASP A 251 9.19 42.20 6.92
C ASP A 251 9.83 43.45 6.30
N GLY A 252 10.18 43.39 5.01
CA GLY A 252 10.79 44.48 4.24
C GLY A 252 12.24 44.76 4.62
N LYS A 253 12.86 43.97 5.49
CA LYS A 253 14.27 44.13 5.82
C LYS A 253 15.12 43.48 4.75
N LYS A 254 16.28 44.08 4.48
CA LYS A 254 17.24 43.53 3.54
C LYS A 254 17.88 42.27 4.15
N GLU A 255 17.79 41.18 3.42
CA GLU A 255 18.42 39.91 3.77
C GLU A 255 19.95 40.01 3.72
N LEU A 256 20.63 39.24 4.58
CA LEU A 256 22.09 39.25 4.68
C LEU A 256 22.77 38.67 3.43
N ALA A 257 22.10 37.76 2.74
CA ALA A 257 22.54 37.16 1.50
C ALA A 257 21.50 37.40 0.40
N GLN A 258 21.96 37.48 -0.85
CA GLN A 258 21.05 37.54 -1.99
C GLN A 258 20.29 36.22 -2.16
N ASN A 259 19.06 36.31 -2.66
CA ASN A 259 18.19 35.16 -2.92
C ASN A 259 17.99 34.28 -1.68
N THR A 260 17.78 34.93 -0.53
CA THR A 260 17.36 34.27 0.71
C THR A 260 16.10 34.93 1.25
N ASN A 261 15.36 34.19 2.07
CA ASN A 261 14.18 34.66 2.78
C ASN A 261 14.13 33.93 4.13
N SER A 262 14.56 34.64 5.17
CA SER A 262 14.70 34.12 6.52
C SER A 262 13.34 33.79 7.13
N ILE A 263 12.30 34.55 6.77
CA ILE A 263 10.95 34.38 7.32
C ILE A 263 10.29 33.10 6.76
N GLU A 264 10.48 32.80 5.47
CA GLU A 264 10.09 31.50 4.90
C GLU A 264 10.82 30.34 5.61
N ALA A 265 12.13 30.51 5.87
CA ALA A 265 12.93 29.48 6.54
C ALA A 265 12.49 29.23 7.98
N GLU A 266 12.22 30.29 8.74
CA GLU A 266 11.68 30.22 10.11
C GLU A 266 10.30 29.55 10.14
N PHE A 267 9.43 29.89 9.18
CA PHE A 267 8.12 29.25 9.04
C PHE A 267 8.27 27.74 8.82
N ILE A 268 9.14 27.31 7.91
CA ILE A 268 9.38 25.89 7.64
C ILE A 268 9.91 25.18 8.89
N ILE A 269 10.82 25.80 9.65
CA ILE A 269 11.32 25.24 10.92
C ILE A 269 10.18 25.08 11.92
N SER A 270 9.24 26.03 11.98
CA SER A 270 8.07 25.92 12.85
C SER A 270 7.16 24.74 12.47
N GLU A 271 6.99 24.46 11.17
CA GLU A 271 6.24 23.30 10.69
C GLU A 271 6.95 21.98 10.99
N LEU A 272 8.28 21.93 10.85
CA LEU A 272 9.08 20.77 11.25
C LEU A 272 8.91 20.47 12.75
N LYS A 273 8.83 21.49 13.60
CA LYS A 273 8.56 21.33 15.03
C LYS A 273 7.17 20.75 15.29
N LYS A 274 6.13 21.19 14.57
CA LYS A 274 4.79 20.59 14.66
C LYS A 274 4.79 19.11 14.27
N LEU A 275 5.55 18.73 13.24
CA LEU A 275 5.71 17.31 12.86
C LEU A 275 6.41 16.47 13.92
N LYS A 276 7.28 17.09 14.72
CA LYS A 276 7.90 16.45 15.89
C LYS A 276 6.91 16.28 17.05
N GLU A 277 6.06 17.27 17.31
CA GLU A 277 5.06 17.20 18.39
C GLU A 277 4.08 16.03 18.21
N ILE A 278 3.76 15.68 16.96
CA ILE A 278 2.91 14.53 16.62
C ILE A 278 3.69 13.22 16.38
N ASP A 279 5.00 13.20 16.65
CA ASP A 279 5.94 12.09 16.37
C ASP A 279 5.76 11.46 14.97
N SER A 280 5.72 12.32 13.94
CA SER A 280 5.51 11.85 12.57
C SER A 280 6.64 10.95 12.07
N ASN A 281 6.28 9.88 11.36
CA ASN A 281 7.20 8.99 10.65
C ASN A 281 7.37 9.35 9.16
N GLN A 282 6.78 10.46 8.72
CA GLN A 282 6.84 10.88 7.32
C GLN A 282 8.20 11.49 6.99
N SER A 283 8.73 11.11 5.84
CA SER A 283 9.94 11.68 5.28
C SER A 283 9.70 13.10 4.75
N VAL A 284 10.63 14.02 5.01
CA VAL A 284 10.47 15.44 4.68
C VAL A 284 11.56 15.93 3.74
N GLY A 285 11.17 16.72 2.73
CA GLY A 285 12.08 17.44 1.85
C GLY A 285 11.76 18.92 1.82
N ILE A 286 12.79 19.75 1.63
CA ILE A 286 12.64 21.18 1.37
C ILE A 286 13.29 21.46 0.01
N ILE A 287 12.54 22.02 -0.92
CA ILE A 287 13.02 22.40 -2.26
C ILE A 287 12.95 23.91 -2.40
N THR A 288 14.05 24.53 -2.85
CA THR A 288 14.13 25.97 -3.12
C THR A 288 14.79 26.27 -4.48
N PRO A 289 14.46 27.37 -5.18
CA PRO A 289 15.11 27.74 -6.43
C PRO A 289 16.59 28.11 -6.27
N HIS A 290 17.01 28.58 -5.08
CA HIS A 290 18.31 29.23 -4.91
C HIS A 290 19.22 28.51 -3.90
N THR A 291 20.49 28.32 -4.28
CA THR A 291 21.51 27.68 -3.44
C THR A 291 21.78 28.45 -2.13
N ASN A 292 21.66 29.78 -2.15
CA ASN A 292 21.86 30.57 -0.92
C ASN A 292 20.74 30.30 0.10
N GLN A 293 19.48 30.18 -0.34
CA GLN A 293 18.38 29.79 0.53
C GLN A 293 18.57 28.37 1.09
N GLN A 294 19.05 27.44 0.26
CA GLN A 294 19.39 26.09 0.73
C GLN A 294 20.43 26.14 1.86
N LYS A 295 21.50 26.93 1.70
CA LYS A 295 22.54 27.10 2.73
C LYS A 295 21.98 27.73 4.02
N LEU A 296 21.15 28.76 3.89
CA LEU A 296 20.49 29.41 5.03
C LEU A 296 19.63 28.42 5.81
N LEU A 297 18.80 27.64 5.13
CA LEU A 297 17.97 26.59 5.75
C LEU A 297 18.82 25.55 6.48
N VAL A 298 19.91 25.07 5.87
CA VAL A 298 20.84 24.13 6.51
C VAL A 298 21.45 24.74 7.77
N GLU A 299 21.89 26.00 7.72
CA GLU A 299 22.49 26.70 8.85
C GLU A 299 21.50 26.89 10.00
N LEU A 300 20.30 27.41 9.73
CA LEU A 300 19.27 27.65 10.73
C LEU A 300 18.82 26.35 11.39
N ILE A 301 18.59 25.30 10.61
CA ILE A 301 18.17 23.99 11.13
C ILE A 301 19.30 23.37 11.97
N SER A 302 20.56 23.50 11.54
CA SER A 302 21.70 22.97 12.32
C SER A 302 21.89 23.64 13.68
N LYS A 303 21.38 24.88 13.83
CA LYS A 303 21.37 25.62 15.10
C LYS A 303 20.20 25.25 16.01
N THR A 304 19.21 24.51 15.52
CA THR A 304 18.06 24.07 16.36
C THR A 304 18.43 22.88 17.24
N PRO A 305 17.95 22.82 18.50
CA PRO A 305 18.13 21.66 19.37
C PRO A 305 17.55 20.36 18.79
N GLU A 306 16.55 20.45 17.92
CA GLU A 306 15.82 19.32 17.36
C GLU A 306 16.43 18.73 16.08
N LYS A 307 17.60 19.21 15.65
CA LYS A 307 18.22 18.84 14.37
C LYS A 307 18.31 17.32 14.14
N ASP A 308 18.68 16.55 15.17
CA ASP A 308 18.92 15.11 15.05
C ASP A 308 17.58 14.39 14.76
N TYR A 309 16.50 14.85 15.40
CA TYR A 309 15.16 14.36 15.09
C TYR A 309 14.79 14.65 13.62
N PHE A 310 15.05 15.85 13.13
CA PHE A 310 14.71 16.20 11.74
C PHE A 310 15.49 15.35 10.72
N TYR A 311 16.81 15.19 10.89
CA TYR A 311 17.61 14.44 9.93
C TYR A 311 17.42 12.92 10.05
N ASP A 312 17.31 12.37 11.26
CA ASP A 312 17.27 10.92 11.45
C ASP A 312 15.85 10.36 11.35
N LYS A 313 14.90 10.97 12.09
CA LYS A 313 13.50 10.48 12.15
C LYS A 313 12.70 10.93 10.93
N LEU A 314 12.72 12.22 10.60
CA LEU A 314 12.01 12.76 9.42
C LEU A 314 12.80 12.58 8.12
N LYS A 315 14.02 12.01 8.16
CA LYS A 315 14.87 11.81 6.97
C LYS A 315 15.02 13.11 6.14
N LEU A 316 15.14 14.24 6.84
CA LEU A 316 15.09 15.57 6.24
C LEU A 316 16.16 15.72 5.15
N LYS A 317 15.75 16.27 4.00
CA LYS A 317 16.66 16.62 2.91
C LYS A 317 16.35 18.00 2.35
N ILE A 318 17.36 18.87 2.30
CA ILE A 318 17.24 20.24 1.82
C ILE A 318 17.94 20.34 0.47
N MET A 319 17.21 20.76 -0.56
CA MET A 319 17.61 20.64 -1.97
C MET A 319 17.25 21.90 -2.74
N THR A 320 17.92 22.05 -3.88
CA THR A 320 17.50 22.94 -4.96
C THR A 320 16.76 22.18 -6.04
N PHE A 321 16.07 22.89 -6.94
CA PHE A 321 15.46 22.27 -8.12
C PHE A 321 16.48 21.50 -8.99
N ASP A 322 17.75 21.91 -9.02
CA ASP A 322 18.85 21.19 -9.69
C ASP A 322 19.32 19.91 -8.98
N THR A 323 19.16 19.83 -7.66
CA THR A 323 19.76 18.78 -6.83
C THR A 323 18.75 17.77 -6.28
N CYS A 324 17.46 17.97 -6.56
CA CYS A 324 16.38 17.13 -6.06
C CYS A 324 16.12 15.86 -6.90
N GLN A 325 16.88 15.62 -7.96
CA GLN A 325 16.67 14.44 -8.81
C GLN A 325 16.91 13.13 -8.06
N GLY A 326 16.03 12.15 -8.27
CA GLY A 326 16.07 10.86 -7.57
C GLY A 326 15.67 10.90 -6.08
N GLU A 327 15.46 12.10 -5.52
CA GLU A 327 15.05 12.26 -4.12
C GLU A 327 13.53 12.40 -4.03
N GLU A 328 12.90 11.58 -3.20
CA GLU A 328 11.47 11.61 -2.99
C GLU A 328 11.16 11.66 -1.50
N ARG A 329 10.14 12.42 -1.11
CA ARG A 329 9.73 12.53 0.30
C ARG A 329 8.22 12.55 0.40
N ASP A 330 7.71 12.14 1.54
CA ASP A 330 6.28 12.13 1.81
C ASP A 330 5.74 13.57 1.81
N ILE A 331 6.44 14.47 2.48
CA ILE A 331 6.13 15.91 2.53
C ILE A 331 7.25 16.68 1.81
N ILE A 332 6.89 17.55 0.87
CA ILE A 332 7.80 18.52 0.28
C ILE A 332 7.33 19.94 0.60
N PHE A 333 8.19 20.70 1.27
CA PHE A 333 8.06 22.14 1.43
C PHE A 333 8.77 22.86 0.27
N TYR A 334 8.08 23.78 -0.37
CA TYR A 334 8.59 24.59 -1.47
C TYR A 334 8.78 26.03 -1.00
N SER A 335 10.03 26.45 -0.77
CA SER A 335 10.40 27.83 -0.42
C SER A 335 10.75 28.59 -1.69
N MET A 336 9.87 29.48 -2.13
CA MET A 336 10.04 30.22 -3.39
C MET A 336 10.94 31.44 -3.25
N VAL A 337 11.20 31.93 -2.05
CA VAL A 337 12.08 33.07 -1.72
C VAL A 337 11.54 34.41 -2.21
N ALA A 338 10.99 34.47 -3.42
CA ALA A 338 10.59 35.69 -4.11
C ALA A 338 9.55 36.49 -3.34
N THR A 339 9.84 37.79 -3.21
CA THR A 339 8.98 38.80 -2.62
C THR A 339 8.49 39.76 -3.70
N GLU A 340 7.66 40.75 -3.34
CA GLU A 340 7.26 41.78 -4.30
C GLU A 340 8.40 42.74 -4.68
N GLU A 341 9.37 42.91 -3.79
CA GLU A 341 10.50 43.83 -3.95
C GLU A 341 11.70 43.14 -4.62
N ASP A 342 11.83 41.83 -4.44
CA ASP A 342 12.97 41.03 -4.91
C ASP A 342 12.49 39.69 -5.49
N ASP A 343 12.48 39.57 -6.83
CA ASP A 343 12.09 38.37 -7.58
C ASP A 343 13.12 38.02 -8.67
N HIS A 344 13.87 36.95 -8.42
CA HIS A 344 14.87 36.39 -9.32
C HIS A 344 14.50 35.00 -9.88
N LEU A 345 13.21 34.62 -9.83
CA LEU A 345 12.75 33.31 -10.30
C LEU A 345 12.94 33.10 -11.80
N TRP A 346 12.92 34.17 -12.58
CA TRP A 346 13.17 34.15 -14.03
C TRP A 346 14.58 33.64 -14.40
N GLY A 347 15.53 33.71 -13.47
CA GLY A 347 16.88 33.15 -13.67
C GLY A 347 16.93 31.64 -13.50
N VAL A 348 15.92 31.05 -12.85
CA VAL A 348 15.87 29.62 -12.52
C VAL A 348 14.87 28.87 -13.40
N PHE A 349 13.70 29.47 -13.62
CA PHE A 349 12.58 28.87 -14.34
C PHE A 349 12.39 29.51 -15.72
N ILE A 350 11.86 28.71 -16.63
CA ILE A 350 11.55 29.13 -18.00
C ILE A 350 10.35 30.09 -18.01
N LYS A 351 10.33 31.06 -18.93
CA LYS A 351 9.20 32.01 -19.04
C LYS A 351 7.95 31.30 -19.55
N ASP A 352 8.03 30.63 -20.68
CA ASP A 352 6.93 29.87 -21.29
C ASP A 352 7.40 28.47 -21.68
N LEU A 353 6.60 27.45 -21.37
CA LEU A 353 6.88 26.06 -21.76
C LEU A 353 6.74 25.82 -23.28
N ASN A 354 6.09 26.71 -24.01
CA ASN A 354 6.03 26.66 -25.47
C ASN A 354 7.34 27.14 -26.13
N ASP A 355 8.12 27.97 -25.43
CA ASP A 355 9.37 28.56 -25.93
C ASP A 355 10.61 27.75 -25.52
N VAL A 356 10.43 26.48 -25.12
CA VAL A 356 11.51 25.58 -24.65
C VAL A 356 12.66 25.45 -25.64
N ASP A 357 12.36 25.45 -26.94
CA ASP A 357 13.35 25.30 -28.00
C ASP A 357 13.99 26.66 -28.41
N ILE A 358 13.45 27.78 -27.93
CA ILE A 358 13.85 29.14 -28.29
C ILE A 358 14.66 29.80 -27.17
N GLU A 359 14.29 29.58 -25.90
CA GLU A 359 14.96 30.14 -24.74
C GLU A 359 16.32 29.45 -24.49
N GLU A 360 17.35 30.24 -24.15
CA GLU A 360 18.64 29.69 -23.72
C GLU A 360 18.46 28.84 -22.46
N ASP A 361 18.96 27.60 -22.51
CA ASP A 361 18.74 26.57 -21.50
C ASP A 361 17.25 26.23 -21.23
N GLY A 362 16.33 26.61 -22.13
CA GLY A 362 14.88 26.39 -21.97
C GLY A 362 14.51 24.94 -21.64
N LYS A 363 15.12 23.97 -22.34
CA LYS A 363 14.95 22.54 -22.06
C LYS A 363 15.37 22.15 -20.64
N ILE A 364 16.50 22.68 -20.17
CA ILE A 364 17.02 22.40 -18.83
C ILE A 364 16.09 23.02 -17.78
N ARG A 365 15.70 24.30 -17.96
CA ARG A 365 14.79 25.02 -17.05
C ARG A 365 13.41 24.35 -16.96
N ALA A 366 12.87 23.87 -18.07
CA ALA A 366 11.61 23.12 -18.08
C ALA A 366 11.76 21.77 -17.35
N GLN A 367 12.85 21.03 -17.59
CA GLN A 367 13.13 19.79 -16.88
C GLN A 367 13.27 20.00 -15.36
N ARG A 368 13.87 21.11 -14.90
CA ARG A 368 13.92 21.46 -13.45
C ARG A 368 12.53 21.51 -12.85
N LEU A 369 11.61 22.20 -13.54
CA LEU A 369 10.24 22.39 -13.07
C LEU A 369 9.53 21.04 -12.93
N ASN A 370 9.61 20.18 -13.96
CA ASN A 370 9.03 18.84 -13.92
C ASN A 370 9.62 17.99 -12.79
N VAL A 371 10.94 17.99 -12.64
CA VAL A 371 11.62 17.22 -11.59
C VAL A 371 11.19 17.73 -10.23
N GLY A 372 11.33 19.02 -9.94
CA GLY A 372 11.03 19.58 -8.62
C GLY A 372 9.58 19.36 -8.18
N LEU A 373 8.60 19.47 -9.08
CA LEU A 373 7.19 19.29 -8.77
C LEU A 373 6.73 17.82 -8.65
N SER A 374 7.56 16.86 -9.08
CA SER A 374 7.22 15.42 -9.04
C SER A 374 7.83 14.65 -7.86
N ARG A 375 8.39 15.35 -6.86
CA ARG A 375 9.10 14.76 -5.71
C ARG A 375 8.23 14.41 -4.50
N ALA A 376 7.06 15.02 -4.37
CA ALA A 376 6.14 14.77 -3.26
C ALA A 376 5.35 13.46 -3.44
N LYS A 377 5.12 12.71 -2.36
CA LYS A 377 4.28 11.49 -2.35
C LYS A 377 2.93 11.69 -1.69
N GLU A 378 2.90 12.48 -0.62
CA GLU A 378 1.72 12.69 0.23
C GLU A 378 1.28 14.15 0.23
N THR A 379 2.22 15.09 0.39
CA THR A 379 1.92 16.51 0.59
C THR A 379 2.89 17.42 -0.16
N MET A 380 2.34 18.37 -0.90
CA MET A 380 3.04 19.55 -1.43
C MET A 380 2.63 20.77 -0.61
N HIS A 381 3.61 21.47 -0.03
CA HIS A 381 3.35 22.68 0.75
C HIS A 381 4.16 23.84 0.17
N PHE A 382 3.50 24.80 -0.45
CA PHE A 382 4.11 26.01 -0.99
C PHE A 382 4.14 27.11 0.08
N ILE A 383 5.34 27.65 0.34
CA ILE A 383 5.55 28.81 1.21
C ILE A 383 5.90 29.98 0.29
N LEU A 384 5.03 30.99 0.30
CA LEU A 384 5.08 32.11 -0.64
C LEU A 384 5.11 33.44 0.11
N SER A 385 5.97 34.37 -0.31
CA SER A 385 6.06 35.71 0.27
C SER A 385 5.40 36.83 -0.53
N LYS A 386 4.63 36.48 -1.58
CA LYS A 386 3.79 37.42 -2.32
C LYS A 386 2.51 36.75 -2.84
N PRO A 387 1.50 37.52 -3.28
CA PRO A 387 0.28 36.97 -3.88
C PRO A 387 0.55 36.11 -5.13
N LEU A 388 -0.28 35.09 -5.35
CA LEU A 388 -0.15 34.13 -6.46
C LEU A 388 -0.18 34.80 -7.85
N GLU A 389 -0.91 35.90 -7.97
CA GLU A 389 -1.08 36.68 -9.19
C GLU A 389 0.21 37.40 -9.59
N LYS A 390 1.11 37.63 -8.64
CA LYS A 390 2.40 38.31 -8.86
C LYS A 390 3.55 37.35 -9.17
N TYR A 391 3.30 36.04 -9.21
CA TYR A 391 4.28 35.07 -9.73
C TYR A 391 4.13 34.93 -11.25
N ASN A 392 5.21 35.20 -11.97
CA ASN A 392 5.24 35.20 -13.43
C ASN A 392 5.92 33.95 -13.99
N GLY A 393 5.74 33.71 -15.30
CA GLY A 393 6.32 32.59 -16.03
C GLY A 393 5.76 31.23 -15.63
N SER A 394 6.40 30.16 -16.11
CA SER A 394 5.96 28.76 -15.91
C SER A 394 5.77 28.36 -14.44
N ILE A 395 6.62 28.88 -13.53
CA ILE A 395 6.46 28.62 -12.09
C ILE A 395 5.17 29.27 -11.54
N GLY A 396 4.85 30.49 -11.99
CA GLY A 396 3.58 31.14 -11.64
C GLY A 396 2.37 30.36 -12.16
N GLU A 397 2.46 29.83 -13.38
CA GLU A 397 1.43 28.96 -13.94
C GLU A 397 1.26 27.68 -13.13
N ALA A 398 2.37 27.05 -12.70
CA ALA A 398 2.33 25.88 -11.85
C ALA A 398 1.65 26.16 -10.50
N LEU A 399 2.01 27.26 -9.84
CA LEU A 399 1.40 27.65 -8.56
C LEU A 399 -0.11 27.91 -8.72
N ARG A 400 -0.52 28.61 -9.79
CA ARG A 400 -1.93 28.84 -10.11
C ARG A 400 -2.67 27.54 -10.45
N HIS A 401 -2.03 26.61 -11.16
CA HIS A 401 -2.58 25.29 -11.45
C HIS A 401 -2.89 24.53 -10.15
N TYR A 402 -1.94 24.44 -9.21
CA TYR A 402 -2.20 23.75 -7.95
C TYR A 402 -3.23 24.46 -7.06
N SER A 403 -3.25 25.80 -7.08
CA SER A 403 -4.30 26.58 -6.41
C SER A 403 -5.68 26.30 -7.02
N PHE A 404 -5.77 26.19 -8.35
CA PHE A 404 -6.98 25.81 -9.05
C PHE A 404 -7.43 24.40 -8.65
N ILE A 405 -6.54 23.40 -8.71
CA ILE A 405 -6.84 22.02 -8.30
C ILE A 405 -7.32 21.96 -6.85
N LEU A 406 -6.68 22.69 -5.95
CA LEU A 406 -7.10 22.81 -4.55
C LEU A 406 -8.51 23.40 -4.43
N SER A 407 -8.82 24.45 -5.20
CA SER A 407 -10.14 25.09 -5.19
C SER A 407 -11.23 24.22 -5.83
N GLU A 408 -10.87 23.46 -6.88
CA GLU A 408 -11.77 22.59 -7.61
C GLU A 408 -12.14 21.37 -6.78
N ALA A 409 -11.16 20.71 -6.16
CA ALA A 409 -11.39 19.55 -5.31
C ALA A 409 -12.18 19.85 -4.02
N LYS A 410 -12.27 21.12 -3.61
CA LYS A 410 -13.13 21.58 -2.51
C LYS A 410 -14.58 21.80 -2.92
N LYS A 411 -14.87 21.90 -4.22
CA LYS A 411 -16.24 21.99 -4.69
C LYS A 411 -16.90 20.63 -4.51
N GLU A 412 -18.12 20.63 -3.98
CA GLU A 412 -18.95 19.44 -4.02
C GLU A 412 -19.15 19.04 -5.48
N ARG A 413 -18.94 17.76 -5.79
CA ARG A 413 -19.16 17.26 -7.15
C ARG A 413 -20.62 17.45 -7.50
N SER A 414 -20.85 18.04 -8.67
CA SER A 414 -22.20 18.32 -9.13
C SER A 414 -22.95 17.02 -9.33
N VAL A 415 -24.23 17.06 -9.03
CA VAL A 415 -25.18 15.98 -9.33
C VAL A 415 -25.19 15.62 -10.83
N SER A 416 -24.76 16.55 -11.69
CA SER A 416 -24.58 16.33 -13.14
C SER A 416 -23.43 15.38 -13.51
N GLU A 417 -22.59 14.97 -12.55
CA GLU A 417 -21.53 13.96 -12.77
C GLU A 417 -22.01 12.51 -12.57
N ALA A 418 -23.24 12.31 -12.06
CA ALA A 418 -23.92 11.02 -12.02
C ALA A 418 -24.36 10.56 -13.43
N ASP A 419 -24.78 9.31 -13.59
CA ASP A 419 -25.34 8.86 -14.86
C ASP A 419 -26.60 9.66 -15.21
N GLU A 420 -26.57 10.39 -16.32
CA GLU A 420 -27.71 11.16 -16.84
C GLU A 420 -28.95 10.29 -17.11
N LYS A 421 -28.77 8.97 -17.27
CA LYS A 421 -29.86 8.02 -17.47
C LYS A 421 -30.49 7.54 -16.15
N SER A 422 -29.79 7.69 -15.02
CA SER A 422 -30.25 7.28 -13.71
C SER A 422 -30.90 8.44 -12.98
N LYS A 423 -32.21 8.36 -12.70
CA LYS A 423 -32.91 9.37 -11.90
C LYS A 423 -32.52 9.32 -10.42
N MET A 424 -32.00 8.18 -9.95
CA MET A 424 -31.79 7.91 -8.53
C MET A 424 -30.37 8.16 -8.06
N GLU A 425 -29.37 8.02 -8.93
CA GLU A 425 -27.99 8.35 -8.57
C GLU A 425 -27.85 9.82 -8.08
N PRO A 426 -28.45 10.82 -8.76
CA PRO A 426 -28.58 12.17 -8.23
C PRO A 426 -29.11 12.28 -6.80
N GLU A 427 -30.18 11.55 -6.50
CA GLU A 427 -30.82 11.54 -5.19
C GLU A 427 -29.90 10.89 -4.14
N VAL A 428 -29.24 9.78 -4.49
CA VAL A 428 -28.27 9.11 -3.59
C VAL A 428 -27.09 10.02 -3.27
N MET A 429 -26.58 10.78 -4.25
CA MET A 429 -25.54 11.79 -3.99
C MET A 429 -26.03 12.85 -3.00
N ASN A 430 -27.25 13.36 -3.21
CA ASN A 430 -27.85 14.37 -2.34
C ASN A 430 -28.06 13.82 -0.90
N TRP A 431 -28.57 12.59 -0.77
CA TRP A 431 -28.72 11.94 0.53
C TRP A 431 -27.36 11.73 1.21
N PHE A 432 -26.36 11.26 0.47
CA PHE A 432 -25.01 11.04 0.99
C PHE A 432 -24.39 12.34 1.54
N TYR A 433 -24.48 13.45 0.81
CA TYR A 433 -23.97 14.75 1.28
C TYR A 433 -24.71 15.29 2.51
N GLN A 434 -25.92 14.81 2.79
CA GLN A 434 -26.68 15.18 3.99
C GLN A 434 -26.37 14.29 5.20
N THR A 435 -25.68 13.17 5.02
CA THR A 435 -25.31 12.26 6.12
C THR A 435 -24.38 12.93 7.13
N ASP A 436 -24.45 12.50 8.40
CA ASP A 436 -23.52 12.93 9.43
C ASP A 436 -22.10 12.44 9.14
N PHE A 437 -21.97 11.29 8.51
CA PHE A 437 -20.74 10.68 8.06
C PHE A 437 -20.02 11.61 7.09
N TRP A 438 -20.71 12.10 6.05
CA TRP A 438 -20.14 13.10 5.16
C TRP A 438 -19.81 14.39 5.90
N LYS A 439 -20.75 14.96 6.66
CA LYS A 439 -20.53 16.24 7.37
C LYS A 439 -19.30 16.21 8.29
N LYS A 440 -19.07 15.09 8.97
CA LYS A 440 -17.93 14.88 9.88
C LYS A 440 -16.62 14.56 9.16
N ASN A 441 -16.69 13.88 8.01
CA ASN A 441 -15.52 13.30 7.35
C ASN A 441 -15.27 13.83 5.93
N LYS A 442 -16.00 14.86 5.46
CA LYS A 442 -15.88 15.42 4.11
C LYS A 442 -14.45 15.74 3.71
N ASP A 443 -13.63 16.12 4.68
CA ASP A 443 -12.23 16.43 4.47
C ASP A 443 -11.44 15.12 4.25
N ASN A 444 -11.74 14.01 4.92
CA ASN A 444 -10.98 12.75 4.82
C ASN A 444 -11.59 11.72 3.86
N ILE A 445 -12.42 12.17 2.92
CA ILE A 445 -13.14 11.32 1.98
C ILE A 445 -12.91 11.77 0.54
N GLU A 446 -12.76 10.79 -0.35
CA GLU A 446 -12.97 10.98 -1.79
C GLU A 446 -14.23 10.20 -2.22
N PHE A 447 -15.23 10.92 -2.73
CA PHE A 447 -16.47 10.35 -3.26
C PHE A 447 -16.49 10.57 -4.78
N ILE A 448 -16.48 9.48 -5.55
CA ILE A 448 -16.29 9.49 -7.00
C ILE A 448 -17.50 8.83 -7.67
N PRO A 449 -18.35 9.59 -8.37
CA PRO A 449 -19.42 9.00 -9.18
C PRO A 449 -18.86 8.30 -10.43
N GLN A 450 -19.61 7.32 -10.93
CA GLN A 450 -19.42 6.69 -12.23
C GLN A 450 -18.01 6.14 -12.46
N PHE A 451 -17.43 5.50 -11.44
CA PHE A 451 -16.05 5.05 -11.45
C PHE A 451 -15.85 3.76 -12.25
N GLU A 452 -14.94 3.78 -13.23
CA GLU A 452 -14.64 2.65 -14.12
C GLU A 452 -13.73 1.59 -13.45
N LEU A 453 -14.21 1.01 -12.34
CA LEU A 453 -13.43 0.13 -11.47
C LEU A 453 -12.80 -1.07 -12.20
N GLY A 454 -13.51 -1.70 -13.13
CA GLY A 454 -12.97 -2.84 -13.87
C GLY A 454 -11.83 -2.46 -14.82
N LYS A 455 -11.82 -1.23 -15.37
CA LYS A 455 -10.64 -0.73 -16.11
C LYS A 455 -9.46 -0.52 -15.16
N TYR A 456 -9.73 0.06 -13.99
CA TYR A 456 -8.75 0.25 -12.92
C TYR A 456 -8.14 -1.08 -12.44
N LEU A 457 -8.96 -2.10 -12.16
CA LEU A 457 -8.51 -3.43 -11.74
C LEU A 457 -7.69 -4.12 -12.83
N LYS A 458 -8.12 -4.04 -14.10
CA LYS A 458 -7.35 -4.60 -15.24
C LYS A 458 -5.99 -3.93 -15.43
N GLN A 459 -5.85 -2.69 -14.98
CA GLN A 459 -4.55 -2.01 -14.98
C GLN A 459 -3.71 -2.46 -13.79
N LEU A 460 -4.27 -2.65 -12.60
CA LEU A 460 -3.50 -3.19 -11.47
C LEU A 460 -3.06 -4.65 -11.73
N ASP A 461 -3.92 -5.44 -12.35
CA ASP A 461 -3.69 -6.85 -12.63
C ASP A 461 -4.02 -7.19 -14.08
N LYS A 462 -2.98 -7.51 -14.86
CA LYS A 462 -3.14 -7.93 -16.27
C LYS A 462 -3.93 -9.24 -16.42
N THR A 463 -4.05 -10.03 -15.35
CA THR A 463 -4.80 -11.29 -15.34
C THR A 463 -6.30 -11.09 -15.08
N TYR A 464 -6.74 -9.86 -14.79
CA TYR A 464 -8.15 -9.52 -14.66
C TYR A 464 -8.89 -9.74 -15.99
N ASN A 465 -9.65 -10.83 -16.03
CA ASN A 465 -10.43 -11.27 -17.18
C ASN A 465 -11.93 -11.10 -16.96
N HIS A 466 -12.34 -10.48 -15.85
CA HIS A 466 -13.73 -10.14 -15.59
C HIS A 466 -14.15 -8.93 -16.44
N PRO A 467 -15.47 -8.68 -16.58
CA PRO A 467 -15.96 -7.48 -17.24
C PRO A 467 -15.39 -6.19 -16.67
N LYS A 468 -15.29 -5.15 -17.51
CA LYS A 468 -14.86 -3.81 -17.10
C LYS A 468 -16.00 -3.09 -16.36
N TYR A 469 -16.35 -3.59 -15.18
CA TYR A 469 -17.44 -3.05 -14.37
C TYR A 469 -17.25 -1.55 -14.13
N LYS A 470 -18.32 -0.79 -14.30
CA LYS A 470 -18.44 0.60 -13.87
C LYS A 470 -19.36 0.58 -12.66
N VAL A 471 -18.93 1.24 -11.59
CA VAL A 471 -19.71 1.31 -10.34
C VAL A 471 -20.32 2.70 -10.21
N ASP A 472 -21.50 2.79 -9.62
CA ASP A 472 -22.22 4.05 -9.49
C ASP A 472 -21.44 5.05 -8.64
N PHE A 473 -20.90 4.60 -7.50
CA PHE A 473 -20.04 5.43 -6.67
C PHE A 473 -18.91 4.63 -6.03
N LEU A 474 -17.71 5.22 -6.02
CA LEU A 474 -16.59 4.78 -5.19
C LEU A 474 -16.37 5.79 -4.07
N LEU A 475 -16.48 5.31 -2.83
CA LEU A 475 -16.17 6.03 -1.61
C LEU A 475 -14.82 5.54 -1.07
N VAL A 476 -13.83 6.41 -0.99
CA VAL A 476 -12.55 6.16 -0.32
C VAL A 476 -12.49 7.01 0.93
N TYR A 477 -12.44 6.35 2.09
CA TYR A 477 -12.38 6.99 3.40
C TYR A 477 -11.14 6.53 4.15
N LYS A 478 -10.43 7.45 4.79
CA LYS A 478 -9.35 7.11 5.70
C LYS A 478 -9.77 7.39 7.14
N ASP A 479 -9.76 6.34 7.96
CA ASP A 479 -10.15 6.45 9.37
C ASP A 479 -9.06 7.11 10.23
N GLU A 480 -9.39 7.37 11.50
CA GLU A 480 -8.47 7.94 12.49
C GLU A 480 -7.21 7.09 12.74
N THR A 481 -7.24 5.80 12.40
CA THR A 481 -6.09 4.89 12.49
C THR A 481 -5.23 4.89 11.22
N HIS A 482 -5.52 5.80 10.29
CA HIS A 482 -4.94 5.88 8.95
C HIS A 482 -5.20 4.67 8.05
N LYS A 483 -6.20 3.85 8.36
CA LYS A 483 -6.62 2.73 7.53
C LYS A 483 -7.54 3.22 6.43
N GLU A 484 -7.25 2.81 5.20
CA GLU A 484 -8.06 3.15 4.04
C GLU A 484 -9.21 2.14 3.87
N HIS A 485 -10.41 2.67 3.66
CA HIS A 485 -11.65 1.94 3.39
C HIS A 485 -12.15 2.30 2.00
N LYS A 486 -12.17 1.31 1.11
CA LYS A 486 -12.74 1.41 -0.24
C LYS A 486 -14.13 0.80 -0.25
N ILE A 487 -15.15 1.61 -0.41
CA ILE A 487 -16.56 1.21 -0.37
C ILE A 487 -17.18 1.55 -1.71
N ILE A 488 -17.75 0.55 -2.37
CA ILE A 488 -18.58 0.70 -3.55
C ILE A 488 -20.01 0.91 -3.07
N ILE A 489 -20.65 1.98 -3.54
CA ILE A 489 -22.06 2.25 -3.28
C ILE A 489 -22.80 2.15 -4.62
N GLU A 490 -23.81 1.30 -4.67
CA GLU A 490 -24.59 1.02 -5.89
C GLU A 490 -26.07 1.18 -5.60
N TYR A 491 -26.77 1.83 -6.51
CA TYR A 491 -28.22 1.92 -6.49
C TYR A 491 -28.80 0.87 -7.45
N ASP A 492 -29.26 -0.24 -6.91
CA ASP A 492 -29.82 -1.33 -7.70
C ASP A 492 -31.26 -1.00 -8.14
N GLY A 493 -31.40 -0.63 -9.41
CA GLY A 493 -32.70 -0.49 -10.09
C GLY A 493 -33.51 -1.79 -10.11
N PHE A 494 -34.82 -1.68 -9.87
CA PHE A 494 -35.69 -2.86 -9.68
C PHE A 494 -35.84 -3.76 -10.92
N ARG A 495 -35.70 -3.22 -12.14
CA ARG A 495 -35.90 -3.96 -13.40
C ARG A 495 -34.67 -4.73 -13.88
N GLU A 496 -33.49 -4.31 -13.48
CA GLU A 496 -32.22 -4.76 -14.08
C GLU A 496 -31.47 -5.73 -13.16
N HIS A 497 -31.73 -5.65 -11.85
CA HIS A 497 -30.95 -6.36 -10.83
C HIS A 497 -31.71 -7.49 -10.11
N PHE A 498 -33.01 -7.68 -10.39
CA PHE A 498 -33.84 -8.71 -9.75
C PHE A 498 -34.44 -9.69 -10.78
N LYS A 499 -34.44 -10.97 -10.44
CA LYS A 499 -35.19 -12.05 -11.10
C LYS A 499 -36.61 -12.11 -10.52
N ASP A 500 -37.54 -12.69 -11.27
CA ASP A 500 -38.91 -13.00 -10.80
C ASP A 500 -39.58 -11.82 -10.07
N ILE A 501 -39.57 -10.67 -10.74
CA ILE A 501 -39.86 -9.33 -10.21
C ILE A 501 -41.20 -9.27 -9.44
N ASP A 502 -42.18 -10.05 -9.87
CA ASP A 502 -43.52 -10.08 -9.27
C ASP A 502 -43.54 -10.70 -7.85
N GLU A 503 -42.51 -11.46 -7.48
CA GLU A 503 -42.38 -12.12 -6.17
C GLU A 503 -41.52 -11.32 -5.16
N VAL A 504 -40.90 -10.23 -5.61
CA VAL A 504 -39.94 -9.46 -4.81
C VAL A 504 -40.64 -8.47 -3.87
N ASN A 505 -40.30 -8.55 -2.59
CA ASN A 505 -40.76 -7.67 -1.53
C ASN A 505 -39.62 -7.28 -0.57
N GLU A 506 -39.95 -6.44 0.40
CA GLU A 506 -38.98 -5.88 1.36
C GLU A 506 -38.28 -6.93 2.24
N PHE A 507 -38.85 -8.12 2.38
CA PHE A 507 -38.32 -9.19 3.23
C PHE A 507 -37.50 -10.23 2.47
N ASN A 508 -37.70 -10.38 1.16
CA ASN A 508 -37.08 -11.45 0.37
C ASN A 508 -36.18 -10.97 -0.78
N TYR A 509 -36.07 -9.66 -1.02
CA TYR A 509 -35.34 -9.13 -2.18
C TYR A 509 -33.90 -9.64 -2.35
N GLN A 510 -33.24 -10.00 -1.25
CA GLN A 510 -31.87 -10.53 -1.28
C GLN A 510 -31.76 -11.88 -2.02
N ASP A 511 -32.83 -12.66 -2.03
CA ASP A 511 -32.88 -13.97 -2.68
C ASP A 511 -33.10 -13.87 -4.21
N PHE A 512 -33.51 -12.70 -4.69
CA PHE A 512 -33.90 -12.47 -6.08
C PHE A 512 -32.85 -11.69 -6.88
N PHE A 513 -31.68 -11.39 -6.32
CA PHE A 513 -30.61 -10.77 -7.11
C PHE A 513 -30.21 -11.65 -8.30
N THR A 514 -29.88 -11.03 -9.43
CA THR A 514 -29.36 -11.80 -10.57
C THR A 514 -28.03 -12.46 -10.22
N ASP A 515 -27.77 -13.67 -10.76
CA ASP A 515 -26.49 -14.35 -10.52
C ASP A 515 -25.30 -13.51 -11.00
N ALA A 516 -25.50 -12.74 -12.07
CA ALA A 516 -24.51 -11.82 -12.62
C ALA A 516 -24.14 -10.71 -11.61
N ASP A 517 -25.12 -10.18 -10.89
CA ASP A 517 -24.92 -9.16 -9.86
C ASP A 517 -24.21 -9.69 -8.62
N VAL A 518 -24.64 -10.86 -8.14
CA VAL A 518 -23.99 -11.53 -7.01
C VAL A 518 -22.54 -11.87 -7.38
N TYR A 519 -22.30 -12.39 -8.58
CA TYR A 519 -20.97 -12.67 -9.10
C TYR A 519 -20.11 -11.40 -9.18
N ARG A 520 -20.64 -10.31 -9.78
CA ARG A 520 -19.98 -9.00 -9.86
C ARG A 520 -19.54 -8.52 -8.48
N GLN A 521 -20.44 -8.53 -7.50
CA GLN A 521 -20.12 -8.13 -6.13
C GLN A 521 -18.99 -8.98 -5.54
N LYS A 522 -19.08 -10.32 -5.64
CA LYS A 522 -18.08 -11.22 -5.07
C LYS A 522 -16.71 -11.05 -5.71
N VAL A 523 -16.66 -10.81 -7.03
CA VAL A 523 -15.42 -10.48 -7.73
C VAL A 523 -14.81 -9.20 -7.14
N LEU A 524 -15.56 -8.10 -7.04
CA LEU A 524 -15.04 -6.82 -6.56
C LEU A 524 -14.64 -6.89 -5.07
N GLU A 525 -15.40 -7.63 -4.24
CA GLU A 525 -15.04 -7.92 -2.85
C GLU A 525 -13.72 -8.70 -2.72
N SER A 526 -13.42 -9.62 -3.64
CA SER A 526 -12.17 -10.40 -3.65
C SER A 526 -10.91 -9.54 -3.89
N TYR A 527 -11.10 -8.35 -4.49
CA TYR A 527 -10.07 -7.32 -4.68
C TYR A 527 -9.98 -6.31 -3.52
N GLY A 528 -10.69 -6.56 -2.41
CA GLY A 528 -10.58 -5.77 -1.18
C GLY A 528 -11.55 -4.58 -1.06
N TYR A 529 -12.53 -4.48 -1.96
CA TYR A 529 -13.59 -3.47 -1.88
C TYR A 529 -14.73 -3.95 -0.98
N LYS A 530 -15.33 -3.05 -0.20
CA LYS A 530 -16.59 -3.31 0.50
C LYS A 530 -17.75 -2.90 -0.39
N PHE A 531 -18.86 -3.61 -0.32
CA PHE A 531 -20.00 -3.35 -1.20
C PHE A 531 -21.23 -2.91 -0.41
N LEU A 532 -21.87 -1.82 -0.83
CA LEU A 532 -23.10 -1.28 -0.25
C LEU A 532 -24.17 -1.15 -1.34
N ARG A 533 -25.12 -2.10 -1.36
CA ARG A 533 -26.28 -2.06 -2.26
C ARG A 533 -27.43 -1.25 -1.65
N ILE A 534 -27.92 -0.25 -2.37
CA ILE A 534 -29.07 0.57 -2.04
C ILE A 534 -30.20 0.22 -3.00
N ASN A 535 -31.40 0.05 -2.51
CA ASN A 535 -32.60 -0.10 -3.34
C ASN A 535 -33.83 0.42 -2.58
N LYS A 536 -34.98 0.46 -3.27
CA LYS A 536 -36.25 0.94 -2.68
C LYS A 536 -36.70 0.19 -1.42
N PHE A 537 -36.23 -1.04 -1.19
CA PHE A 537 -36.63 -1.86 -0.05
C PHE A 537 -35.75 -1.65 1.18
N ASN A 538 -34.46 -1.33 0.98
CA ASN A 538 -33.48 -1.30 2.06
C ASN A 538 -32.98 0.10 2.44
N ILE A 539 -33.51 1.14 1.77
CA ILE A 539 -33.19 2.54 2.05
C ILE A 539 -34.14 3.15 3.09
N GLY A 540 -35.32 2.55 3.29
CA GLY A 540 -36.31 2.98 4.28
C GLY A 540 -36.94 4.35 3.98
N ASN A 541 -37.68 4.86 4.97
CA ASN A 541 -38.35 6.17 4.88
C ASN A 541 -37.40 7.35 5.16
N ASP A 542 -36.27 7.09 5.81
CA ASP A 542 -35.18 8.05 6.02
C ASP A 542 -33.89 7.53 5.36
N PRO A 543 -33.70 7.85 4.06
CA PRO A 543 -32.51 7.45 3.31
C PRO A 543 -31.21 7.96 3.92
N ILE A 544 -31.23 9.15 4.54
CA ILE A 544 -30.02 9.82 5.03
C ILE A 544 -29.52 9.09 6.28
N SER A 545 -30.40 8.88 7.27
CA SER A 545 -30.03 8.15 8.49
C SER A 545 -29.64 6.70 8.18
N THR A 546 -30.35 6.05 7.26
CA THR A 546 -30.07 4.67 6.85
C THR A 546 -28.69 4.54 6.18
N LEU A 547 -28.33 5.48 5.30
CA LEU A 547 -27.01 5.48 4.66
C LEU A 547 -25.89 5.70 5.67
N ASP A 548 -26.07 6.64 6.59
CA ASP A 548 -25.12 6.95 7.64
C ASP A 548 -24.76 5.71 8.48
N GLU A 549 -25.79 5.01 8.97
CA GLU A 549 -25.62 3.82 9.80
C GLU A 549 -24.92 2.69 9.02
N ARG A 550 -25.35 2.44 7.78
CA ARG A 550 -24.83 1.33 6.98
C ARG A 550 -23.37 1.55 6.57
N ILE A 551 -22.98 2.78 6.25
CA ILE A 551 -21.58 3.13 5.98
C ILE A 551 -20.75 2.96 7.25
N GLY A 552 -21.24 3.46 8.39
CA GLY A 552 -20.58 3.30 9.68
C GLY A 552 -20.36 1.83 10.07
N ASN A 553 -21.36 0.97 9.86
CA ASN A 553 -21.28 -0.47 10.12
C ASN A 553 -20.28 -1.17 9.20
N LEU A 554 -20.23 -0.79 7.91
CA LEU A 554 -19.23 -1.32 6.98
C LEU A 554 -17.81 -0.96 7.42
N ILE A 555 -17.58 0.26 7.91
CA ILE A 555 -16.26 0.71 8.38
C ILE A 555 -15.85 -0.05 9.64
N LYS A 556 -16.71 -0.09 10.66
CA LYS A 556 -16.48 -0.75 11.96
C LYS A 556 -16.20 -2.25 11.83
N ASN A 557 -16.84 -2.94 10.89
CA ASN A 557 -16.64 -4.36 10.63
C ASN A 557 -15.35 -4.66 9.81
N GLY A 558 -14.38 -3.73 9.80
CA GLY A 558 -13.14 -3.82 9.04
C GLY A 558 -12.19 -4.90 9.54
N ALA A 559 -12.06 -5.96 8.73
CA ALA A 559 -11.54 -7.28 9.05
C ALA A 559 -12.58 -8.06 9.84
N GLY A 560 -13.01 -9.21 9.30
CA GLY A 560 -13.86 -10.12 10.06
C GLY A 560 -13.23 -10.32 11.43
N LYS A 561 -13.87 -9.79 12.48
CA LYS A 561 -13.95 -10.57 13.69
C LYS A 561 -14.48 -11.90 13.20
N ASN A 562 -13.60 -12.91 13.15
CA ASN A 562 -14.06 -14.26 13.02
C ASN A 562 -15.03 -14.41 14.19
N ASN A 563 -16.34 -14.31 13.93
CA ASN A 563 -17.36 -14.58 14.94
C ASN A 563 -17.13 -15.99 15.51
N ILE A 564 -16.45 -16.84 14.74
CA ILE A 564 -15.89 -18.13 15.14
C ILE A 564 -14.78 -17.98 16.20
N ILE A 565 -13.80 -17.09 16.07
CA ILE A 565 -12.74 -16.89 17.08
C ILE A 565 -13.30 -16.21 18.34
N SER A 566 -14.21 -15.24 18.22
CA SER A 566 -14.87 -14.65 19.39
C SER A 566 -15.81 -15.66 20.06
N HIS A 567 -16.60 -16.44 19.31
CA HIS A 567 -17.36 -17.55 19.88
C HIS A 567 -16.46 -18.65 20.45
N ILE A 568 -15.29 -18.93 19.86
CA ILE A 568 -14.34 -19.90 20.41
C ILE A 568 -13.78 -19.37 21.71
N HIS A 569 -13.43 -18.09 21.81
CA HIS A 569 -12.99 -17.47 23.06
C HIS A 569 -14.10 -17.45 24.12
N GLU A 570 -15.32 -17.02 23.76
CA GLU A 570 -16.50 -17.08 24.64
C GLU A 570 -16.82 -18.52 25.07
N THR A 571 -16.71 -19.49 24.16
CA THR A 571 -16.94 -20.91 24.44
C THR A 571 -15.83 -21.49 25.32
N ILE A 572 -14.57 -21.09 25.13
CA ILE A 572 -13.44 -21.49 25.97
C ILE A 572 -13.57 -20.90 27.38
N GLU A 573 -13.89 -19.61 27.51
CA GLU A 573 -14.16 -18.97 28.79
C GLU A 573 -15.37 -19.62 29.48
N SER A 574 -16.43 -19.91 28.73
CA SER A 574 -17.65 -20.60 29.22
C SER A 574 -17.40 -22.07 29.61
N LEU A 575 -16.41 -22.74 29.03
CA LEU A 575 -15.95 -24.08 29.43
C LEU A 575 -15.06 -24.02 30.67
N GLN A 576 -14.27 -22.96 30.82
CA GLN A 576 -13.38 -22.74 31.97
C GLN A 576 -14.13 -22.28 33.22
N ASN A 577 -15.16 -21.45 33.06
CA ASN A 577 -16.00 -20.96 34.16
C ASN A 577 -17.12 -21.96 34.55
N GLY A 578 -17.36 -23.01 33.75
CA GLY A 578 -18.30 -24.09 34.03
C GLY A 578 -19.74 -23.88 33.54
N GLU A 579 -20.01 -22.83 32.75
CA GLU A 579 -21.35 -22.53 32.19
C GLU A 579 -21.71 -23.42 31.00
N MET A 580 -20.72 -23.95 30.28
CA MET A 580 -20.90 -24.92 29.19
C MET A 580 -20.12 -26.21 29.42
N LYS A 581 -20.60 -27.31 28.82
CA LYS A 581 -20.06 -28.66 28.98
C LYS A 581 -20.20 -29.48 27.69
N GLU A 582 -19.16 -30.24 27.33
CA GLU A 582 -19.24 -31.20 26.22
C GLU A 582 -19.98 -32.49 26.66
N CYS A 583 -20.95 -32.92 25.87
CA CYS A 583 -21.62 -34.20 26.08
C CYS A 583 -20.76 -35.35 25.53
N PRO A 584 -20.32 -36.32 26.34
CA PRO A 584 -19.44 -37.40 25.85
C PRO A 584 -20.10 -38.36 24.84
N LYS A 585 -21.42 -38.29 24.65
CA LYS A 585 -22.17 -39.17 23.72
C LYS A 585 -22.35 -38.54 22.34
N CYS A 586 -22.73 -37.27 22.24
CA CYS A 586 -22.87 -36.57 20.95
C CYS A 586 -21.67 -35.69 20.58
N LYS A 587 -20.71 -35.49 21.50
CA LYS A 587 -19.54 -34.60 21.35
C LYS A 587 -19.88 -33.15 21.06
N GLU A 588 -21.09 -32.70 21.39
CA GLU A 588 -21.49 -31.31 21.28
C GLU A 588 -21.30 -30.58 22.60
N ILE A 589 -20.80 -29.34 22.52
CA ILE A 589 -20.72 -28.41 23.65
C ILE A 589 -22.11 -27.80 23.83
N ARG A 590 -22.65 -27.89 25.05
CA ARG A 590 -23.99 -27.43 25.41
C ARG A 590 -23.97 -26.68 26.72
N GLU A 591 -25.00 -25.89 26.98
CA GLU A 591 -25.13 -25.20 28.27
C GLU A 591 -25.28 -26.20 29.42
N TYR A 592 -24.73 -25.86 30.58
CA TYR A 592 -24.78 -26.72 31.76
C TYR A 592 -26.23 -27.12 32.13
N LYS A 593 -27.20 -26.23 31.89
CA LYS A 593 -28.65 -26.49 32.08
C LYS A 593 -29.18 -27.67 31.25
N ASP A 594 -28.60 -27.96 30.09
CA ASP A 594 -29.03 -29.06 29.21
C ASP A 594 -28.61 -30.44 29.73
N PHE A 595 -27.78 -30.45 30.77
CA PHE A 595 -27.41 -31.64 31.53
C PHE A 595 -28.25 -31.78 32.80
N ARG A 596 -29.14 -30.85 33.12
CA ARG A 596 -29.95 -30.91 34.33
C ARG A 596 -30.87 -32.13 34.27
N ASP A 597 -30.69 -33.02 35.24
CA ASP A 597 -31.45 -34.25 35.38
C ASP A 597 -31.93 -34.34 36.84
N PRO A 598 -33.23 -34.11 37.09
CA PRO A 598 -33.78 -34.11 38.44
C PRO A 598 -33.75 -35.49 39.12
N ASP A 599 -33.54 -36.58 38.36
CA ASP A 599 -33.48 -37.95 38.90
C ASP A 599 -32.08 -38.31 39.44
N LEU A 600 -31.08 -37.44 39.25
CA LEU A 600 -29.73 -37.62 39.78
C LEU A 600 -29.52 -36.85 41.08
N ILE A 601 -28.79 -37.45 42.04
CA ILE A 601 -28.43 -36.84 43.33
C ILE A 601 -27.69 -35.51 43.15
N THR A 602 -26.94 -35.35 42.06
CA THR A 602 -26.20 -34.12 41.71
C THR A 602 -27.05 -33.08 40.97
N GLY A 603 -28.28 -33.41 40.57
CA GLY A 603 -29.17 -32.58 39.76
C GLY A 603 -28.74 -32.40 38.29
N TYR A 604 -27.56 -32.91 37.91
CA TYR A 604 -26.98 -32.79 36.57
C TYR A 604 -26.27 -34.08 36.14
N GLY A 605 -26.53 -34.49 34.90
CA GLY A 605 -26.03 -35.70 34.26
C GLY A 605 -24.72 -35.56 33.52
N ARG A 606 -24.14 -36.73 33.19
CA ARG A 606 -22.95 -36.83 32.36
C ARG A 606 -23.24 -36.63 30.87
N PHE A 607 -24.41 -37.05 30.41
CA PHE A 607 -24.89 -36.89 29.04
C PHE A 607 -26.01 -35.83 29.03
N CYS A 608 -26.13 -35.07 27.94
CA CYS A 608 -27.21 -34.10 27.80
C CYS A 608 -28.58 -34.80 27.75
N MET A 609 -29.65 -34.09 28.11
CA MET A 609 -31.00 -34.66 28.17
C MET A 609 -31.49 -35.20 26.82
N HIS A 610 -31.07 -34.58 25.71
CA HIS A 610 -31.34 -35.11 24.36
C HIS A 610 -30.71 -36.49 24.11
N CYS A 611 -29.59 -36.78 24.76
CA CYS A 611 -28.89 -38.06 24.65
C CYS A 611 -29.43 -39.14 25.61
N LYS A 612 -30.23 -38.75 26.61
CA LYS A 612 -30.81 -39.63 27.63
C LYS A 612 -32.22 -40.14 27.27
N GLY A 613 -33.03 -39.36 26.58
CA GLY A 613 -34.39 -39.78 26.22
C GLY A 613 -34.41 -40.70 25.01
N TYR A 614 -34.46 -42.02 25.21
CA TYR A 614 -35.29 -42.99 24.47
C TYR A 614 -35.01 -44.41 25.00
N THR A 615 -35.76 -44.84 26.03
CA THR A 615 -36.25 -46.23 26.15
C THR A 615 -37.42 -46.22 27.14
N LEU A 616 -38.61 -46.56 26.64
CA LEU A 616 -39.84 -46.72 27.42
C LEU A 616 -39.71 -47.95 28.34
N VAL A 617 -40.21 -47.85 29.58
CA VAL A 617 -41.29 -48.68 30.19
C VAL A 617 -41.28 -48.52 31.73
N GLU A 618 -42.36 -47.89 32.21
CA GLU A 618 -43.15 -48.04 33.45
C GLU A 618 -42.58 -48.16 34.90
N LYS A 619 -42.97 -47.16 35.73
CA LYS A 619 -43.58 -47.15 37.11
C LYS A 619 -42.92 -47.93 38.29
N PRO A 620 -43.28 -47.64 39.58
CA PRO A 620 -43.52 -46.37 40.28
C PRO A 620 -42.83 -46.26 41.69
N ALA A 621 -42.92 -45.06 42.29
CA ALA A 621 -42.57 -44.54 43.63
C ALA A 621 -42.23 -45.47 44.83
N ARG A 622 -41.23 -45.04 45.66
CA ARG A 622 -41.30 -44.93 47.14
C ARG A 622 -40.04 -44.34 47.83
N ASP A 623 -40.29 -43.32 48.64
CA ASP A 623 -39.79 -42.92 49.97
C ASP A 623 -38.43 -43.36 50.58
N ASN A 624 -37.73 -42.33 51.10
CA ASN A 624 -37.18 -42.17 52.47
C ASN A 624 -35.74 -42.60 52.89
N ILE A 625 -35.04 -41.58 53.43
CA ILE A 625 -34.26 -41.54 54.70
C ILE A 625 -32.73 -41.85 54.73
N LYS A 626 -31.99 -40.76 55.00
CA LYS A 626 -30.86 -40.45 55.92
C LYS A 626 -29.58 -41.30 56.08
N ASP A 627 -28.49 -40.51 56.08
CA ASP A 627 -27.26 -40.51 56.91
C ASP A 627 -26.24 -41.67 56.84
N ASN A 628 -24.97 -41.31 56.60
CA ASN A 628 -23.86 -41.75 57.45
C ASN A 628 -22.56 -40.93 57.25
N VAL A 629 -22.05 -40.45 58.39
CA VAL A 629 -20.80 -39.70 58.62
C VAL A 629 -19.58 -40.61 58.40
N VAL A 630 -18.49 -40.05 57.86
CA VAL A 630 -17.28 -40.77 57.46
C VAL A 630 -16.15 -40.56 58.46
N ILE A 631 -15.66 -41.65 59.07
CA ILE A 631 -14.49 -41.66 59.98
C ILE A 631 -13.20 -41.81 59.15
N SER A 632 -12.28 -40.85 59.27
CA SER A 632 -10.96 -40.89 58.60
C SER A 632 -9.96 -41.75 59.38
N SER A 633 -9.11 -42.52 58.69
CA SER A 633 -8.03 -43.30 59.32
C SER A 633 -6.65 -42.70 59.03
N ASP A 634 -5.66 -43.02 59.87
CA ASP A 634 -4.25 -42.61 59.69
C ASP A 634 -3.50 -43.43 58.62
N LYS A 635 -4.17 -44.37 57.94
CA LYS A 635 -3.56 -45.16 56.86
C LYS A 635 -3.46 -44.32 55.57
N THR A 636 -2.30 -44.37 54.90
CA THR A 636 -2.03 -43.70 53.62
C THR A 636 -2.16 -44.65 52.42
N CYS A 637 -2.63 -44.11 51.30
CA CYS A 637 -2.88 -44.84 50.07
C CYS A 637 -1.57 -45.33 49.43
N PRO A 638 -1.43 -46.62 49.12
CA PRO A 638 -0.20 -47.16 48.52
C PRO A 638 0.06 -46.65 47.09
N LYS A 639 -0.94 -46.08 46.41
CA LYS A 639 -0.80 -45.57 45.03
C LYS A 639 -0.46 -44.09 44.95
N CYS A 640 -0.86 -43.27 45.92
CA CYS A 640 -0.71 -41.81 45.81
C CYS A 640 -0.41 -41.10 47.14
N GLY A 641 -0.15 -41.84 48.23
CA GLY A 641 0.20 -41.31 49.55
C GLY A 641 -0.93 -40.60 50.31
N SER A 642 -2.09 -40.34 49.69
CA SER A 642 -3.21 -39.62 50.33
C SER A 642 -3.92 -40.44 51.41
N LYS A 643 -4.55 -39.79 52.41
CA LYS A 643 -5.28 -40.48 53.49
C LYS A 643 -6.35 -41.44 52.96
N MET A 644 -6.58 -42.53 53.67
CA MET A 644 -7.60 -43.52 53.32
C MET A 644 -8.83 -43.45 54.23
N ILE A 645 -9.97 -43.71 53.63
CA ILE A 645 -11.31 -43.63 54.22
C ILE A 645 -11.92 -45.03 54.27
N LEU A 646 -12.54 -45.40 55.40
CA LEU A 646 -13.23 -46.68 55.53
C LEU A 646 -14.53 -46.67 54.70
N ARG A 647 -14.66 -47.59 53.74
CA ARG A 647 -15.83 -47.76 52.87
C ARG A 647 -16.36 -49.19 52.97
N LYS A 648 -17.64 -49.40 52.64
CA LYS A 648 -18.26 -50.74 52.62
C LYS A 648 -18.49 -51.16 51.16
N GLY A 649 -17.97 -52.32 50.79
CA GLY A 649 -18.16 -52.94 49.47
C GLY A 649 -18.85 -54.30 49.57
N ARG A 650 -19.05 -54.95 48.41
CA ARG A 650 -19.72 -56.26 48.30
C ARG A 650 -19.08 -57.37 49.14
N TYR A 651 -17.78 -57.26 49.42
CA TYR A 651 -17.00 -58.26 50.17
C TYR A 651 -16.64 -57.82 51.61
N GLY A 652 -17.24 -56.74 52.13
CA GLY A 652 -16.97 -56.22 53.48
C GLY A 652 -16.42 -54.80 53.49
N LYS A 653 -15.96 -54.35 54.67
CA LYS A 653 -15.33 -53.03 54.82
C LYS A 653 -13.91 -53.05 54.23
N PHE A 654 -13.49 -51.96 53.60
CA PHE A 654 -12.14 -51.77 53.07
C PHE A 654 -11.75 -50.29 53.15
N TYR A 655 -10.45 -50.01 53.18
CA TYR A 655 -9.94 -48.65 53.07
C TYR A 655 -9.85 -48.25 51.60
N GLY A 656 -10.56 -47.19 51.20
CA GLY A 656 -10.48 -46.58 49.88
C GLY A 656 -9.76 -45.23 49.93
N CYS A 657 -8.95 -44.93 48.92
CA CYS A 657 -8.28 -43.62 48.81
C CYS A 657 -9.31 -42.47 48.88
N SER A 658 -9.00 -41.42 49.65
CA SER A 658 -9.84 -40.21 49.72
C SER A 658 -10.02 -39.53 48.36
N LYS A 659 -9.06 -39.69 47.43
CA LYS A 659 -9.08 -39.14 46.07
C LYS A 659 -9.81 -40.02 45.04
N PHE A 660 -10.58 -41.03 45.45
CA PHE A 660 -11.43 -41.77 44.51
C PHE A 660 -12.47 -40.82 43.88
N PRO A 661 -12.70 -40.85 42.54
CA PRO A 661 -12.31 -41.89 41.58
C PRO A 661 -10.94 -41.70 40.91
N TYR A 662 -10.28 -40.55 41.08
CA TYR A 662 -9.01 -40.23 40.45
C TYR A 662 -7.85 -41.13 40.90
N CYS A 663 -7.96 -41.68 42.12
CA CYS A 663 -7.08 -42.76 42.59
C CYS A 663 -7.90 -43.94 43.11
N ARG A 664 -7.72 -45.12 42.50
CA ARG A 664 -8.38 -46.38 42.88
C ARG A 664 -7.52 -47.24 43.82
N GLY A 665 -6.69 -46.62 44.66
CA GLY A 665 -5.92 -47.34 45.67
C GLY A 665 -6.82 -47.84 46.79
N THR A 666 -6.73 -49.12 47.10
CA THR A 666 -7.48 -49.76 48.20
C THR A 666 -6.54 -50.54 49.10
N ARG A 667 -6.95 -50.74 50.35
CA ARG A 667 -6.34 -51.65 51.32
C ARG A 667 -7.45 -52.41 52.03
N GLN A 668 -7.22 -53.68 52.36
CA GLN A 668 -8.11 -54.39 53.26
C GLN A 668 -8.00 -53.78 54.66
N VAL A 669 -9.07 -53.90 55.44
CA VAL A 669 -9.14 -53.34 56.80
C VAL A 669 -8.05 -53.93 57.67
#